data_AF-A0A939ACG2-F1
#
_entry.id   AF-A0A939ACG2-F1
#
_cell.length_a   1.000
_cell.length_b   1.000
_cell.length_c   1.000
_cell.angle_alpha   90.00
_cell.angle_beta   90.00
_cell.angle_gamma   90.00
#
_symmetry.space_group_name_H-M   'P 1'
#
loop_
_entity.id
_entity.type
_entity.pdbx_description
1 polymer ?
#
loop_
_entity_poly.entity_id
_entity_poly.type
_entity_poly.pdbx_seq_one_letter_code
_entity_poly.pdbx_strand_id
1 'polypeptide(L)'
;MTRRITLVALAAFLLGITAGGRDALAVSKEEIITLSNLGISADEIIKAIEKDRTIFNLEINDILELKNAGVPEAVIRFMLATPQRYGTATPEGPKEPDKKPEDKPTVQEKTPEEIRAEAERARLEALRLKEEQDKALKAQQKAFAQGQLKTGMELAEDGKYVEAIKHFRKFVADGSYPPDSDEFYNANYGIALALAKSGLHRSAADMLLEIVLQGPDRVFFQPAFQHLREMRRLVEFSPPNLEQLTHFFVGNFSKTFQDEYNYFLGEFFFEGANYSLALKYFEQISEGSPEYARSLYLTGLVQVANQMYKSAVQSFQQAVLAQERNTFYPRVSHLAYMALARIAYETGDYDAAIFYYRKVPQESLQLPVAFYESGWCFFVKGDNSRALGTFHALHSPYFDHYFYPELWILEATVYLNMCRYEFAKESIDMFRNHVSVLGVPLSQFMQSMRTPAEYYMALTKILDGDRSYSMPQSLLYPVLSNVEFYTLYKTIHQIEKEQTELSRSRVDLGDWAEEKLAMLESDKIARMNEIGIKIQQVLRIVEASLREYEVKVTEIELDLNQVEMEKIEMQTRLLLLKEQLDRSYQAILAMTKRKEPVEKIVERIKKDDTYRQFTPSQIEALEAEGVDPAVVSALEQATGARKVGGGSVAIVGSDSLEWPFEGDYWSDELWGYRSFLKEECMK
;
A
#
# COMPACT_ATOMS: atom_id res chain seq x y z
N MET A 1 60.81 42.21 4.97
CA MET A 1 61.41 42.60 6.26
C MET A 1 60.34 42.38 7.32
N THR A 2 60.43 41.58 8.39
CA THR A 2 61.49 40.73 8.97
C THR A 2 60.80 39.84 10.03
N ARG A 3 61.33 38.63 10.23
CA ARG A 3 60.89 37.54 11.14
C ARG A 3 60.83 37.92 12.64
N ARG A 4 59.98 37.19 13.41
CA ARG A 4 60.25 36.38 14.65
C ARG A 4 58.90 36.10 15.36
N ILE A 5 58.32 34.90 15.42
CA ILE A 5 58.66 33.63 16.11
C ILE A 5 58.51 33.70 17.66
N THR A 6 57.46 32.99 18.13
CA THR A 6 57.20 32.26 19.40
C THR A 6 56.89 32.95 20.74
N LEU A 7 55.94 32.28 21.43
CA LEU A 7 55.65 32.23 22.88
C LEU A 7 54.86 33.40 23.49
N VAL A 8 53.57 33.17 23.76
CA VAL A 8 52.96 33.05 25.11
C VAL A 8 51.44 33.04 24.90
N ALA A 9 50.90 31.84 24.69
CA ALA A 9 49.49 31.55 24.90
C ALA A 9 49.35 31.03 26.33
N LEU A 10 49.18 31.93 27.31
CA LEU A 10 48.66 31.62 28.67
C LEU A 10 48.44 32.92 29.49
N ALA A 11 47.82 33.93 28.89
CA ALA A 11 47.59 35.23 29.53
C ALA A 11 46.13 35.70 29.43
N ALA A 12 45.18 34.78 29.58
CA ALA A 12 43.74 35.07 29.49
C ALA A 12 42.90 34.33 30.54
N PHE A 13 43.40 34.20 31.78
CA PHE A 13 42.59 33.74 32.92
C PHE A 13 42.88 34.51 34.21
N LEU A 14 43.35 35.76 34.08
CA LEU A 14 43.53 36.71 35.17
C LEU A 14 42.86 38.02 34.75
N LEU A 15 41.54 38.11 34.94
CA LEU A 15 40.78 39.32 35.30
C LEU A 15 39.28 39.07 35.03
N GLY A 16 38.54 38.82 36.09
CA GLY A 16 37.08 38.80 36.05
C GLY A 16 36.47 37.66 36.85
N ILE A 17 36.43 37.80 38.17
CA ILE A 17 35.21 37.70 38.99
C ILE A 17 35.63 38.22 40.37
N THR A 18 35.27 39.48 40.62
CA THR A 18 35.04 40.00 41.96
C THR A 18 33.65 39.56 42.42
N ALA A 19 33.51 39.42 43.73
CA ALA A 19 32.28 39.21 44.52
C ALA A 19 31.77 37.76 44.66
N GLY A 20 32.19 37.16 45.77
CA GLY A 20 31.59 35.95 46.34
C GLY A 20 32.50 35.47 47.48
N GLY A 21 32.18 35.84 48.72
CA GLY A 21 32.97 35.48 49.90
C GLY A 21 33.22 33.98 49.96
N ARG A 22 34.49 33.60 50.06
CA ARG A 22 34.90 32.26 50.47
C ARG A 22 35.49 32.39 51.85
N ASP A 23 34.85 31.76 52.82
CA ASP A 23 35.48 31.37 54.07
C ASP A 23 36.81 30.69 53.74
N ALA A 24 37.89 31.09 54.42
CA ALA A 24 39.20 30.51 54.24
C ALA A 24 39.14 29.02 54.65
N LEU A 25 39.03 28.13 53.66
CA LEU A 25 39.14 26.69 53.86
C LEU A 25 40.60 26.38 54.19
N ALA A 26 40.83 25.76 55.34
CA ALA A 26 42.16 25.33 55.75
C ALA A 26 42.75 24.35 54.73
N VAL A 27 43.98 24.59 54.29
CA VAL A 27 44.70 23.71 53.33
C VAL A 27 44.64 22.25 53.76
N SER A 28 44.08 21.38 52.92
CA SER A 28 43.94 19.94 53.18
C SER A 28 45.16 19.12 52.73
N LYS A 29 45.25 17.86 53.18
CA LYS A 29 46.31 16.91 52.77
C LYS A 29 46.23 16.61 51.27
N GLU A 30 45.02 16.45 50.74
CA GLU A 30 44.74 16.18 49.34
C GLU A 30 45.17 17.36 48.46
N GLU A 31 44.91 18.58 48.91
CA GLU A 31 45.34 19.80 48.21
C GLU A 31 46.87 19.87 48.10
N ILE A 32 47.62 19.56 49.16
CA ILE A 32 49.09 19.54 49.15
C ILE A 32 49.64 18.51 48.15
N ILE A 33 48.99 17.34 48.04
CA ILE A 33 49.34 16.34 47.03
C ILE A 33 49.12 16.89 45.62
N THR A 34 47.98 17.53 45.35
CA THR A 34 47.73 18.19 44.05
C THR A 34 48.75 19.29 43.75
N LEU A 35 49.07 20.16 44.71
CA LEU A 35 50.03 21.26 44.51
C LEU A 35 51.43 20.72 44.18
N SER A 36 51.83 19.64 44.85
CA SER A 36 53.10 18.94 44.57
C SER A 36 53.10 18.29 43.19
N ASN A 37 52.01 17.61 42.81
CA ASN A 37 51.87 17.00 41.47
C ASN A 37 51.82 18.04 40.34
N LEU A 38 51.37 19.26 40.63
CA LEU A 38 51.39 20.40 39.70
C LEU A 38 52.76 21.08 39.60
N GLY A 39 53.78 20.58 40.30
CA GLY A 39 55.17 21.05 40.20
C GLY A 39 55.46 22.36 40.93
N ILE A 40 54.61 22.76 41.88
CA ILE A 40 54.82 23.95 42.71
C ILE A 40 55.99 23.71 43.67
N SER A 41 56.80 24.74 43.91
CA SER A 41 58.00 24.62 44.73
C SER A 41 57.66 24.35 46.21
N ALA A 42 58.53 23.61 46.91
CA ALA A 42 58.34 23.29 48.33
C ALA A 42 58.18 24.54 49.20
N ASP A 43 58.88 25.63 48.86
CA ASP A 43 58.83 26.90 49.61
C ASP A 43 57.48 27.63 49.44
N GLU A 44 56.82 27.52 48.28
CA GLU A 44 55.50 28.10 48.04
C GLU A 44 54.40 27.32 48.74
N ILE A 45 54.51 25.98 48.77
CA ILE A 45 53.58 25.11 49.52
C ILE A 45 53.71 25.39 51.02
N ILE A 46 54.94 25.52 51.54
CA ILE A 46 55.17 25.87 52.96
C ILE A 46 54.58 27.26 53.28
N LYS A 47 54.78 28.26 52.40
CA LYS A 47 54.17 29.59 52.60
C LYS A 47 52.65 29.56 52.62
N ALA A 48 52.02 28.70 51.82
CA ALA A 48 50.57 28.51 51.85
C ALA A 48 50.10 27.95 53.20
N ILE A 49 50.81 26.94 53.73
CA ILE A 49 50.54 26.36 55.05
C ILE A 49 50.77 27.39 56.17
N GLU A 50 51.83 28.19 56.09
CA GLU A 50 52.14 29.26 57.05
C GLU A 50 51.08 30.36 57.09
N LYS A 51 50.55 30.71 55.91
CA LYS A 51 49.50 31.73 55.75
C LYS A 51 48.19 31.28 56.41
N ASP A 52 47.81 30.02 56.19
CA ASP A 52 46.55 29.48 56.70
C ASP A 52 46.65 28.94 58.14
N ARG A 53 47.87 28.73 58.64
CA ARG A 53 48.16 28.18 59.99
C ARG A 53 47.45 26.85 60.26
N THR A 54 47.29 26.03 59.22
CA THR A 54 46.64 24.72 59.34
C THR A 54 47.46 23.79 60.24
N ILE A 55 46.78 23.08 61.14
CA ILE A 55 47.38 22.08 62.01
C ILE A 55 47.13 20.69 61.41
N PHE A 56 48.21 19.97 61.09
CA PHE A 56 48.15 18.61 60.56
C PHE A 56 48.53 17.59 61.63
N ASN A 57 47.59 16.69 61.96
CA ASN A 57 47.84 15.52 62.81
C ASN A 57 48.04 14.29 61.91
N LEU A 58 49.26 14.08 61.41
CA LEU A 58 49.56 12.99 60.46
C LEU A 58 49.88 11.68 61.19
N GLU A 59 49.22 10.59 60.80
CA GLU A 59 49.58 9.23 61.21
C GLU A 59 50.67 8.64 60.29
N ILE A 60 51.25 7.49 60.68
CA ILE A 60 52.32 6.83 59.90
C ILE A 60 51.86 6.52 58.46
N ASN A 61 50.59 6.13 58.29
CA ASN A 61 50.03 5.85 56.96
C ASN A 61 49.91 7.11 56.09
N ASP A 62 49.60 8.27 56.69
CA ASP A 62 49.50 9.54 55.95
C ASP A 62 50.86 10.02 55.43
N ILE A 63 51.92 9.80 56.22
CA ILE A 63 53.30 10.13 55.83
C ILE A 63 53.74 9.26 54.65
N LEU A 64 53.40 7.97 54.66
CA LEU A 64 53.68 7.05 53.55
C LEU A 64 52.93 7.45 52.28
N GLU A 65 51.68 7.87 52.39
CA GLU A 65 50.88 8.34 51.26
C GLU A 65 51.45 9.63 50.66
N LEU A 66 51.81 10.61 51.48
CA LEU A 66 52.44 11.86 51.03
C LEU A 66 53.79 11.60 50.33
N LYS A 67 54.58 10.66 50.84
CA LYS A 67 55.87 10.29 50.24
C LYS A 67 55.69 9.55 48.92
N ASN A 68 54.73 8.61 48.84
CA ASN A 68 54.40 7.90 47.60
C ASN A 68 53.81 8.84 46.54
N ALA A 69 53.10 9.87 46.96
CA ALA A 69 52.57 10.92 46.08
C ALA A 69 53.62 11.96 45.65
N GLY A 70 54.90 11.77 45.99
CA GLY A 70 55.98 12.64 45.52
C GLY A 70 56.08 14.00 46.21
N VAL A 71 55.43 14.18 47.38
CA VAL A 71 55.52 15.43 48.15
C VAL A 71 56.95 15.61 48.69
N PRO A 72 57.58 16.79 48.51
CA PRO A 72 58.94 17.02 49.00
C PRO A 72 59.07 16.81 50.51
N GLU A 73 60.14 16.13 50.93
CA GLU A 73 60.41 15.79 52.34
C GLU A 73 60.40 17.03 53.26
N ALA A 74 60.79 18.21 52.74
CA ALA A 74 60.75 19.48 53.47
C ALA A 74 59.32 19.91 53.84
N VAL A 75 58.35 19.70 52.94
CA VAL A 75 56.93 20.01 53.18
C VAL A 75 56.35 19.05 54.21
N ILE A 76 56.64 17.75 54.09
CA ILE A 76 56.18 16.72 55.05
C ILE A 76 56.71 17.01 56.47
N ARG A 77 58.00 17.36 56.60
CA ARG A 77 58.59 17.77 57.89
C ARG A 77 57.94 19.03 58.44
N PHE A 78 57.60 19.98 57.57
CA PHE A 78 56.91 21.20 57.98
C PHE A 78 55.50 20.88 58.51
N MET A 79 54.74 20.04 57.81
CA MET A 79 53.41 19.58 58.22
C MET A 79 53.46 18.90 59.60
N LEU A 80 54.43 18.00 59.83
CA LEU A 80 54.64 17.33 61.12
C LEU A 80 54.96 18.29 62.28
N ALA A 81 55.53 19.46 61.98
CA ALA A 81 55.84 20.48 62.98
C ALA A 81 54.67 21.44 63.26
N THR A 82 53.61 21.45 62.45
CA THR A 82 52.49 22.38 62.60
C THR A 82 51.73 22.28 63.93
N PRO A 83 51.52 21.09 64.55
CA PRO A 83 50.88 21.01 65.87
C PRO A 83 51.67 21.70 66.97
N GLN A 84 53.01 21.67 66.89
CA GLN A 84 53.90 22.33 67.85
C GLN A 84 54.05 23.83 67.55
N ARG A 85 53.89 24.25 66.29
CA ARG A 85 54.06 25.64 65.85
C ARG A 85 52.80 26.49 65.99
N TYR A 86 51.62 25.90 65.80
CA TYR A 86 50.34 26.62 65.80
C TYR A 86 49.36 26.12 66.89
N GLY A 87 49.68 25.04 67.60
CA GLY A 87 48.92 24.60 68.76
C GLY A 87 49.11 25.56 69.93
N THR A 88 48.09 26.36 70.24
CA THR A 88 48.03 27.13 71.49
C THR A 88 47.35 26.32 72.58
N ALA A 89 47.85 26.50 73.80
CA ALA A 89 47.47 25.80 75.00
C ALA A 89 45.96 25.88 75.33
N THR A 90 45.49 24.78 75.86
CA THR A 90 44.17 24.49 76.46
C THR A 90 43.66 25.61 77.38
N PRO A 91 42.36 25.96 77.36
CA PRO A 91 41.72 26.61 78.50
C PRO A 91 41.49 25.61 79.62
N GLU A 92 41.91 26.01 80.82
CA GLU A 92 41.61 25.35 82.09
C GLU A 92 40.11 25.28 82.39
N GLY A 93 39.71 24.16 82.98
CA GLY A 93 38.59 24.05 83.91
C GLY A 93 38.42 22.60 84.40
N PRO A 94 38.24 22.36 85.70
CA PRO A 94 38.96 22.94 86.84
C PRO A 94 39.53 21.85 87.79
N LYS A 95 40.43 22.26 88.69
CA LYS A 95 40.91 21.45 89.83
C LYS A 95 39.75 21.06 90.76
N GLU A 96 39.71 19.81 91.19
CA GLU A 96 39.01 19.38 92.40
C GLU A 96 39.58 20.09 93.64
N PRO A 97 38.74 20.66 94.51
CA PRO A 97 39.00 20.74 95.93
C PRO A 97 38.46 19.49 96.64
N ASP A 98 39.31 18.89 97.46
CA ASP A 98 38.95 17.92 98.50
C ASP A 98 37.84 18.51 99.39
N LYS A 99 36.61 17.98 99.28
CA LYS A 99 35.57 18.02 100.32
C LYS A 99 34.51 16.94 100.04
N LYS A 100 34.48 15.91 100.87
CA LYS A 100 33.19 15.40 101.38
C LYS A 100 32.66 16.42 102.41
N PRO A 101 31.33 16.64 102.52
CA PRO A 101 30.33 15.59 102.46
C PRO A 101 29.10 15.86 101.56
N GLU A 102 28.34 14.77 101.35
CA GLU A 102 26.91 14.66 100.98
C GLU A 102 26.50 14.59 99.49
N ASP A 103 26.24 13.34 99.09
CA ASP A 103 25.15 12.77 98.26
C ASP A 103 24.67 13.43 96.94
N LYS A 104 24.88 12.66 95.84
CA LYS A 104 24.10 12.44 94.58
C LYS A 104 24.95 12.58 93.30
N PRO A 105 24.54 12.01 92.14
CA PRO A 105 24.33 10.62 91.75
C PRO A 105 25.31 10.15 90.64
N THR A 106 25.36 8.84 90.40
CA THR A 106 26.09 8.10 89.35
C THR A 106 26.07 8.72 87.93
N VAL A 107 27.25 8.93 87.32
CA VAL A 107 27.44 8.96 85.86
C VAL A 107 28.06 7.63 85.46
N GLN A 108 27.31 6.81 84.73
CA GLN A 108 27.76 5.53 84.21
C GLN A 108 28.78 5.76 83.07
N GLU A 109 29.98 5.20 83.19
CA GLU A 109 30.88 5.00 82.05
C GLU A 109 30.19 4.04 81.07
N LYS A 110 29.90 4.52 79.86
CA LYS A 110 29.24 3.72 78.82
C LYS A 110 30.09 2.51 78.45
N THR A 111 29.47 1.34 78.39
CA THR A 111 30.15 0.08 78.08
C THR A 111 30.54 0.00 76.59
N PRO A 112 31.54 -0.81 76.20
CA PRO A 112 31.91 -1.02 74.79
C PRO A 112 30.75 -1.48 73.88
N GLU A 113 29.69 -2.05 74.46
CA GLU A 113 28.45 -2.40 73.77
C GLU A 113 27.58 -1.17 73.43
N GLU A 114 27.54 -0.15 74.28
CA GLU A 114 26.80 1.10 74.02
C GLU A 114 27.45 1.94 72.92
N ILE A 115 28.78 1.94 72.82
CA ILE A 115 29.52 2.60 71.73
C ILE A 115 29.26 1.90 70.38
N ARG A 116 29.21 0.56 70.37
CA ARG A 116 28.85 -0.22 69.17
C ARG A 116 27.39 0.00 68.78
N ALA A 117 26.48 0.05 69.75
CA ALA A 117 25.07 0.35 69.51
C ALA A 117 24.86 1.77 68.99
N GLU A 118 25.64 2.75 69.44
CA GLU A 118 25.61 4.14 68.96
C GLU A 118 26.18 4.26 67.54
N ALA A 119 27.27 3.54 67.22
CA ALA A 119 27.81 3.43 65.87
C ALA A 119 26.84 2.73 64.89
N GLU A 120 26.12 1.69 65.34
CA GLU A 120 25.11 0.99 64.54
C GLU A 120 23.87 1.85 64.28
N ARG A 121 23.42 2.64 65.27
CA ARG A 121 22.36 3.64 65.09
C ARG A 121 22.77 4.73 64.10
N ALA A 122 23.98 5.27 64.23
CA ALA A 122 24.51 6.26 63.30
C ALA A 122 24.62 5.70 61.87
N ARG A 123 24.99 4.42 61.71
CA ARG A 123 25.01 3.74 60.41
C ARG A 123 23.61 3.57 59.80
N LEU A 124 22.62 3.18 60.61
CA LEU A 124 21.23 3.06 60.17
C LEU A 124 20.61 4.41 59.82
N GLU A 125 20.95 5.46 60.55
CA GLU A 125 20.54 6.84 60.27
C GLU A 125 21.19 7.37 59.00
N ALA A 126 22.48 7.11 58.79
CA ALA A 126 23.16 7.43 57.53
C ALA A 126 22.57 6.67 56.33
N LEU A 127 22.13 5.42 56.52
CA LEU A 127 21.46 4.64 55.48
C LEU A 127 20.06 5.20 55.16
N ARG A 128 19.30 5.63 56.18
CA ARG A 128 18.02 6.32 56.00
C ARG A 128 18.17 7.66 55.29
N LEU A 129 19.14 8.47 55.69
CA LEU A 129 19.42 9.76 55.06
C LEU A 129 19.82 9.57 53.59
N LYS A 130 20.61 8.53 53.30
CA LYS A 130 20.96 8.15 51.92
C LYS A 130 19.74 7.68 51.12
N GLU A 131 18.88 6.85 51.70
CA GLU A 131 17.62 6.43 51.05
C GLU A 131 16.67 7.62 50.78
N GLU A 132 16.61 8.58 51.70
CA GLU A 132 15.82 9.81 51.53
C GLU A 132 16.42 10.73 50.48
N GLN A 133 17.74 10.88 50.44
CA GLN A 133 18.47 11.60 49.38
C GLN A 133 18.26 10.93 48.02
N ASP A 134 18.34 9.60 47.95
CA ASP A 134 18.10 8.85 46.72
C ASP A 134 16.64 8.98 46.25
N LYS A 135 15.67 8.98 47.18
CA LYS A 135 14.25 9.23 46.86
C LYS A 135 14.01 10.66 46.40
N ALA A 136 14.62 11.65 47.05
CA ALA A 136 14.51 13.06 46.68
C ALA A 136 15.13 13.32 45.30
N LEU A 137 16.30 12.74 45.01
CA LEU A 137 16.96 12.82 43.72
C LEU A 137 16.11 12.17 42.61
N LYS A 138 15.56 10.97 42.85
CA LYS A 138 14.64 10.30 41.91
C LYS A 138 13.37 11.10 41.67
N ALA A 139 12.80 11.71 42.71
CA ALA A 139 11.63 12.57 42.58
C ALA A 139 11.94 13.84 41.77
N GLN A 140 13.11 14.44 41.98
CA GLN A 140 13.58 15.60 41.21
C GLN A 140 13.82 15.24 39.74
N GLN A 141 14.49 14.12 39.46
CA GLN A 141 14.70 13.61 38.10
C GLN A 141 13.36 13.34 37.39
N LYS A 142 12.39 12.73 38.10
CA LYS A 142 11.05 12.49 37.56
C LYS A 142 10.29 13.78 37.27
N ALA A 143 10.35 14.78 38.15
CA ALA A 143 9.72 16.09 37.93
C ALA A 143 10.36 16.85 36.75
N PHE A 144 11.69 16.79 36.64
CA PHE A 144 12.42 17.33 35.49
C PHE A 144 12.01 16.62 34.20
N ALA A 145 11.98 15.29 34.18
CA ALA A 145 11.53 14.49 33.05
C ALA A 145 10.12 14.85 32.62
N GLN A 146 9.18 14.98 33.56
CA GLN A 146 7.80 15.37 33.25
C GLN A 146 7.70 16.76 32.62
N GLY A 147 8.46 17.75 33.13
CA GLY A 147 8.47 19.10 32.57
C GLY A 147 9.05 19.14 31.14
N GLN A 148 10.17 18.46 30.92
CA GLN A 148 10.81 18.35 29.61
C GLN A 148 9.92 17.58 28.62
N LEU A 149 9.35 16.44 29.03
CA LEU A 149 8.45 15.67 28.19
C LEU A 149 7.21 16.49 27.80
N LYS A 150 6.60 17.24 28.73
CA LYS A 150 5.46 18.10 28.41
C LYS A 150 5.83 19.15 27.35
N THR A 151 6.96 19.83 27.54
CA THR A 151 7.42 20.88 26.61
C THR A 151 7.73 20.31 25.24
N GLY A 152 8.39 19.15 25.18
CA GLY A 152 8.66 18.45 23.94
C GLY A 152 7.39 17.97 23.23
N MET A 153 6.39 17.50 23.97
CA MET A 153 5.10 17.07 23.40
C MET A 153 4.31 18.25 22.84
N GLU A 154 4.35 19.43 23.48
CA GLU A 154 3.75 20.65 22.93
C GLU A 154 4.40 21.04 21.59
N LEU A 155 5.74 20.95 21.49
CA LEU A 155 6.45 21.17 20.22
C LEU A 155 6.08 20.13 19.15
N ALA A 156 5.88 18.88 19.56
CA ALA A 156 5.48 17.79 18.66
C ALA A 156 4.06 18.00 18.11
N GLU A 157 3.11 18.37 18.97
CA GLU A 157 1.72 18.68 18.59
C GLU A 157 1.63 19.93 17.70
N ASP A 158 2.49 20.92 17.93
CA ASP A 158 2.63 22.12 17.07
C ASP A 158 3.20 21.80 15.67
N GLY A 159 3.66 20.57 15.41
CA GLY A 159 4.30 20.18 14.15
C GLY A 159 5.68 20.80 13.95
N LYS A 160 6.34 21.26 15.01
CA LYS A 160 7.71 21.80 15.01
C LYS A 160 8.73 20.68 15.19
N TYR A 161 8.84 19.79 14.19
CA TYR A 161 9.63 18.56 14.32
C TYR A 161 11.10 18.81 14.61
N VAL A 162 11.72 19.84 14.02
CA VAL A 162 13.16 20.12 14.21
C VAL A 162 13.43 20.47 15.67
N GLU A 163 12.65 21.39 16.23
CA GLU A 163 12.75 21.81 17.63
C GLU A 163 12.41 20.67 18.58
N ALA A 164 11.34 19.91 18.29
CA ALA A 164 10.95 18.75 19.10
C ALA A 164 12.06 17.69 19.13
N ILE A 165 12.65 17.33 17.99
CA ILE A 165 13.74 16.35 17.91
C ILE A 165 14.96 16.84 18.68
N LYS A 166 15.38 18.10 18.49
CA LYS A 166 16.50 18.69 19.25
C LYS A 166 16.22 18.63 20.75
N HIS A 167 15.00 18.98 21.15
CA HIS A 167 14.57 18.98 22.55
C HIS A 167 14.63 17.57 23.14
N PHE A 168 14.02 16.57 22.51
CA PHE A 168 13.99 15.20 22.99
C PHE A 168 15.36 14.52 22.98
N ARG A 169 16.18 14.75 21.95
CA ARG A 169 17.55 14.21 21.91
C ARG A 169 18.43 14.82 22.99
N LYS A 170 18.32 16.13 23.22
CA LYS A 170 19.00 16.81 24.33
C LYS A 170 18.52 16.28 25.68
N PHE A 171 17.22 16.11 25.85
CA PHE A 171 16.63 15.54 27.07
C PHE A 171 17.18 14.14 27.39
N VAL A 172 17.29 13.27 26.38
CA VAL A 172 17.87 11.93 26.53
C VAL A 172 19.37 12.00 26.88
N ALA A 173 20.12 12.88 26.20
CA ALA A 173 21.56 13.04 26.44
C ALA A 173 21.87 13.64 27.82
N ASP A 174 21.24 14.76 28.18
CA ASP A 174 21.47 15.47 29.45
C ASP A 174 21.03 14.62 30.65
N GLY A 175 19.96 13.85 30.49
CA GLY A 175 19.46 12.93 31.52
C GLY A 175 20.25 11.62 31.62
N SER A 176 21.14 11.33 30.66
CA SER A 176 21.87 10.05 30.56
C SER A 176 20.94 8.83 30.68
N TYR A 177 19.75 8.93 30.11
CA TYR A 177 18.72 7.89 30.21
C TYR A 177 19.10 6.69 29.33
N PRO A 178 19.16 5.46 29.88
CA PRO A 178 19.48 4.28 29.09
C PRO A 178 18.33 3.93 28.12
N PRO A 179 18.60 3.20 27.03
CA PRO A 179 17.58 2.83 26.04
C PRO A 179 16.34 2.11 26.61
N ASP A 180 16.49 1.39 27.71
CA ASP A 180 15.39 0.63 28.34
C ASP A 180 14.53 1.47 29.30
N SER A 181 14.89 2.73 29.54
CA SER A 181 14.18 3.61 30.46
C SER A 181 12.83 4.10 29.90
N ASP A 182 11.89 4.39 30.80
CA ASP A 182 10.61 5.00 30.45
C ASP A 182 10.81 6.39 29.81
N GLU A 183 11.82 7.15 30.26
CA GLU A 183 12.13 8.47 29.73
C GLU A 183 12.62 8.41 28.28
N PHE A 184 13.47 7.43 27.94
CA PHE A 184 13.91 7.20 26.57
C PHE A 184 12.74 6.80 25.66
N TYR A 185 11.89 5.88 26.13
CA TYR A 185 10.66 5.48 25.45
C TYR A 185 9.72 6.67 25.18
N ASN A 186 9.45 7.48 26.20
CA ASN A 186 8.57 8.64 26.11
C ASN A 186 9.14 9.72 25.16
N ALA A 187 10.45 9.92 25.17
CA ALA A 187 11.13 10.86 24.27
C ALA A 187 11.04 10.39 22.81
N ASN A 188 11.24 9.10 22.54
CA ASN A 188 11.11 8.55 21.19
C ASN A 188 9.68 8.62 20.67
N TYR A 189 8.68 8.39 21.53
CA TYR A 189 7.28 8.63 21.16
C TYR A 189 7.03 10.10 20.80
N GLY A 190 7.58 11.04 21.56
CA GLY A 190 7.46 12.46 21.24
C GLY A 190 8.10 12.83 19.90
N ILE A 191 9.25 12.23 19.56
CA ILE A 191 9.87 12.39 18.25
C ILE A 191 8.99 11.81 17.15
N ALA A 192 8.50 10.58 17.32
CA ALA A 192 7.66 9.90 16.34
C ALA A 192 6.34 10.67 16.08
N LEU A 193 5.73 11.20 17.13
CA LEU A 193 4.57 12.08 17.05
C LEU A 193 4.88 13.37 16.28
N ALA A 194 6.01 14.02 16.57
CA ALA A 194 6.42 15.23 15.87
C ALA A 194 6.59 14.97 14.36
N LEU A 195 7.22 13.86 13.99
CA LEU A 195 7.37 13.44 12.60
C LEU A 195 6.01 13.18 11.93
N ALA A 196 5.11 12.45 12.61
CA ALA A 196 3.78 12.16 12.09
C ALA A 196 2.98 13.45 11.83
N LYS A 197 3.00 14.40 12.78
CA LYS A 197 2.30 15.69 12.70
C LYS A 197 2.88 16.63 11.64
N SER A 198 4.19 16.60 11.42
CA SER A 198 4.85 17.38 10.37
C SER A 198 4.72 16.75 8.97
N GLY A 199 4.08 15.59 8.85
CA GLY A 199 3.86 14.92 7.58
C GLY A 199 5.06 14.13 7.08
N LEU A 200 5.96 13.69 7.97
CA LEU A 200 7.06 12.77 7.68
C LEU A 200 6.62 11.33 7.99
N HIS A 201 5.63 10.85 7.22
CA HIS A 201 4.90 9.61 7.49
C HIS A 201 5.74 8.34 7.44
N ARG A 202 6.64 8.20 6.46
CA ARG A 202 7.49 7.01 6.32
C ARG A 202 8.43 6.89 7.51
N SER A 203 9.11 7.99 7.85
CA SER A 203 10.02 8.06 8.98
C SER A 203 9.32 7.87 10.33
N ALA A 204 8.11 8.41 10.48
CA ALA A 204 7.29 8.22 11.67
C ALA A 204 6.84 6.77 11.85
N ALA A 205 6.42 6.09 10.76
CA ALA A 205 5.91 4.72 10.82
C ALA A 205 6.92 3.73 11.42
N ASP A 206 8.20 3.80 11.02
CA ASP A 206 9.26 2.94 11.56
C ASP A 206 9.41 3.15 13.08
N MET A 207 9.49 4.41 13.52
CA MET A 207 9.64 4.73 14.94
C MET A 207 8.42 4.34 15.75
N LEU A 208 7.21 4.60 15.23
CA LEU A 208 5.96 4.21 15.88
C LEU A 208 5.86 2.69 16.03
N LEU A 209 6.32 1.93 15.04
CA LEU A 209 6.37 0.47 15.15
C LEU A 209 7.29 0.02 16.27
N GLU A 210 8.53 0.55 16.35
CA GLU A 210 9.44 0.24 17.46
C GLU A 210 8.82 0.54 18.84
N ILE A 211 8.09 1.65 18.96
CA ILE A 211 7.40 2.05 20.19
C ILE A 211 6.26 1.08 20.55
N VAL A 212 5.45 0.66 19.58
CA VAL A 212 4.35 -0.28 19.81
C VAL A 212 4.88 -1.66 20.18
N LEU A 213 6.01 -2.08 19.59
CA LEU A 213 6.66 -3.36 19.91
C LEU A 213 7.24 -3.45 21.32
N GLN A 214 7.32 -2.34 22.07
CA GLN A 214 7.68 -2.35 23.50
C GLN A 214 6.56 -2.89 24.40
N GLY A 215 5.35 -3.09 23.85
CA GLY A 215 4.26 -3.81 24.50
C GLY A 215 3.16 -2.94 25.14
N PRO A 216 2.00 -3.55 25.43
CA PRO A 216 0.78 -2.87 25.86
C PRO A 216 0.83 -2.23 27.25
N ASP A 217 1.79 -2.63 28.10
CA ASP A 217 1.95 -2.08 29.45
C ASP A 217 2.53 -0.66 29.43
N ARG A 218 3.06 -0.21 28.30
CA ARG A 218 3.65 1.12 28.14
C ARG A 218 2.57 2.19 27.94
N VAL A 219 2.80 3.37 28.51
CA VAL A 219 1.84 4.49 28.55
C VAL A 219 1.39 4.94 27.16
N PHE A 220 2.28 4.92 26.17
CA PHE A 220 2.00 5.41 24.82
C PHE A 220 1.67 4.30 23.82
N PHE A 221 1.45 3.06 24.26
CA PHE A 221 1.15 1.95 23.35
C PHE A 221 -0.08 2.22 22.47
N GLN A 222 -1.22 2.56 23.08
CA GLN A 222 -2.46 2.81 22.34
C GLN A 222 -2.34 4.03 21.40
N PRO A 223 -1.89 5.21 21.86
CA PRO A 223 -1.68 6.36 20.97
C PRO A 223 -0.69 6.08 19.83
N ALA A 224 0.44 5.41 20.12
CA ALA A 224 1.42 5.05 19.11
C ALA A 224 0.84 4.09 18.07
N PHE A 225 0.04 3.11 18.51
CA PHE A 225 -0.66 2.18 17.62
C PHE A 225 -1.67 2.91 16.72
N GLN A 226 -2.41 3.88 17.25
CA GLN A 226 -3.37 4.65 16.47
C GLN A 226 -2.66 5.50 15.40
N HIS A 227 -1.55 6.15 15.74
CA HIS A 227 -0.72 6.85 14.76
C HIS A 227 -0.09 5.90 13.75
N LEU A 228 0.39 4.72 14.17
CA LEU A 228 0.94 3.71 13.26
C LEU A 228 -0.10 3.27 12.22
N ARG A 229 -1.31 2.99 12.69
CA ARG A 229 -2.46 2.65 11.84
C ARG A 229 -2.79 3.78 10.86
N GLU A 230 -2.73 5.03 11.30
CA GLU A 230 -2.90 6.20 10.42
C GLU A 230 -1.79 6.27 9.37
N MET A 231 -0.52 6.10 9.76
CA MET A 231 0.62 6.15 8.84
C MET A 231 0.50 5.07 7.76
N ARG A 232 0.10 3.85 8.11
CA ARG A 232 -0.13 2.75 7.15
C ARG A 232 -1.25 3.04 6.14
N ARG A 233 -2.20 3.93 6.45
CA ARG A 233 -3.20 4.41 5.45
C ARG A 233 -2.63 5.48 4.52
N LEU A 234 -1.59 6.17 4.94
CA LEU A 234 -0.99 7.27 4.20
C LEU A 234 0.14 6.80 3.29
N VAL A 235 0.95 5.85 3.75
CA VAL A 235 2.08 5.24 3.04
C VAL A 235 1.98 3.72 3.08
N GLU A 236 2.51 3.06 2.05
CA GLU A 236 2.66 1.61 2.06
C GLU A 236 3.65 1.20 3.15
N PHE A 237 3.14 0.60 4.22
CA PHE A 237 3.94 0.20 5.37
C PHE A 237 3.44 -1.13 5.93
N SER A 238 4.11 -2.21 5.53
CA SER A 238 3.75 -3.58 5.96
C SER A 238 5.00 -4.43 6.24
N PRO A 239 5.90 -4.00 7.14
CA PRO A 239 7.10 -4.77 7.43
C PRO A 239 6.76 -6.06 8.21
N PRO A 240 7.53 -7.17 8.03
CA PRO A 240 7.21 -8.47 8.63
C PRO A 240 7.15 -8.47 10.17
N ASN A 241 7.87 -7.57 10.82
CA ASN A 241 7.88 -7.42 12.27
C ASN A 241 6.53 -6.97 12.86
N LEU A 242 5.57 -6.49 12.05
CA LEU A 242 4.19 -6.28 12.49
C LEU A 242 3.54 -7.56 13.05
N GLU A 243 4.00 -8.74 12.62
CA GLU A 243 3.50 -10.03 13.14
C GLU A 243 3.69 -10.17 14.66
N GLN A 244 4.72 -9.53 15.24
CA GLN A 244 5.00 -9.59 16.68
C GLN A 244 3.86 -9.01 17.53
N LEU A 245 3.04 -8.12 16.95
CA LEU A 245 1.85 -7.58 17.58
C LEU A 245 0.86 -8.68 17.98
N THR A 246 0.83 -9.81 17.29
CA THR A 246 -0.04 -10.94 17.64
C THR A 246 0.22 -11.53 19.03
N HIS A 247 1.41 -11.32 19.60
CA HIS A 247 1.76 -11.82 20.92
C HIS A 247 1.24 -10.94 22.06
N PHE A 248 0.76 -9.74 21.77
CA PHE A 248 0.27 -8.82 22.79
C PHE A 248 -1.19 -9.07 23.14
N PHE A 249 -1.46 -9.14 24.45
CA PHE A 249 -2.82 -9.20 24.96
C PHE A 249 -3.41 -7.80 25.10
N VAL A 250 -4.42 -7.48 24.29
CA VAL A 250 -5.11 -6.17 24.31
C VAL A 250 -6.49 -6.21 24.98
N GLY A 251 -6.84 -7.31 25.66
CA GLY A 251 -8.15 -7.46 26.30
C GLY A 251 -8.43 -6.48 27.45
N ASN A 252 -7.40 -5.83 27.98
CA ASN A 252 -7.51 -4.79 29.01
C ASN A 252 -7.92 -3.41 28.45
N PHE A 253 -7.86 -3.21 27.13
CA PHE A 253 -8.24 -1.96 26.48
C PHE A 253 -9.75 -1.92 26.18
N SER A 254 -10.24 -0.75 25.80
CA SER A 254 -11.66 -0.58 25.41
C SER A 254 -12.02 -1.49 24.23
N LYS A 255 -13.30 -1.90 24.15
CA LYS A 255 -13.75 -2.76 23.05
C LYS A 255 -13.54 -2.13 21.68
N THR A 256 -13.69 -0.81 21.57
CA THR A 256 -13.38 -0.04 20.36
C THR A 256 -11.92 -0.22 19.94
N PHE A 257 -10.96 -0.09 20.88
CA PHE A 257 -9.55 -0.29 20.56
C PHE A 257 -9.25 -1.74 20.17
N GLN A 258 -9.85 -2.71 20.85
CA GLN A 258 -9.70 -4.13 20.49
C GLN A 258 -10.18 -4.40 19.06
N ASP A 259 -11.32 -3.81 18.66
CA ASP A 259 -11.85 -3.95 17.31
C ASP A 259 -10.94 -3.28 16.26
N GLU A 260 -10.37 -2.11 16.55
CA GLU A 260 -9.38 -1.45 15.70
C GLU A 260 -8.10 -2.28 15.55
N TYR A 261 -7.64 -2.87 16.66
CA TYR A 261 -6.44 -3.70 16.72
C TYR A 261 -6.61 -5.00 15.92
N ASN A 262 -7.75 -5.67 16.09
CA ASN A 262 -8.11 -6.88 15.36
C ASN A 262 -8.29 -6.61 13.87
N TYR A 263 -8.94 -5.50 13.49
CA TYR A 263 -9.04 -5.11 12.08
C TYR A 263 -7.65 -4.89 11.46
N PHE A 264 -6.77 -4.16 12.14
CA PHE A 264 -5.41 -3.90 11.67
C PHE A 264 -4.61 -5.20 11.44
N LEU A 265 -4.64 -6.13 12.39
CA LEU A 265 -3.97 -7.43 12.23
C LEU A 265 -4.62 -8.27 11.14
N GLY A 266 -5.95 -8.28 11.05
CA GLY A 266 -6.67 -8.97 9.99
C GLY A 266 -6.29 -8.47 8.60
N GLU A 267 -6.20 -7.14 8.42
CA GLU A 267 -5.77 -6.49 7.19
C GLU A 267 -4.30 -6.82 6.85
N PHE A 268 -3.41 -6.79 7.85
CA PHE A 268 -2.00 -7.18 7.67
C PHE A 268 -1.85 -8.64 7.19
N PHE A 269 -2.56 -9.58 7.83
CA PHE A 269 -2.53 -10.98 7.40
C PHE A 269 -3.22 -11.23 6.07
N PHE A 270 -4.25 -10.44 5.75
CA PHE A 270 -4.91 -10.49 4.44
C PHE A 270 -3.94 -10.10 3.32
N GLU A 271 -3.21 -8.98 3.49
CA GLU A 271 -2.17 -8.55 2.54
C GLU A 271 -1.03 -9.57 2.41
N GLY A 272 -0.63 -10.20 3.52
CA GLY A 272 0.35 -11.28 3.53
C GLY A 272 -0.18 -12.62 3.00
N ALA A 273 -1.38 -12.67 2.43
CA ALA A 273 -2.09 -13.88 1.96
C ALA A 273 -2.27 -14.98 3.03
N ASN A 274 -2.10 -14.65 4.32
CA ASN A 274 -2.37 -15.56 5.43
C ASN A 274 -3.85 -15.46 5.85
N TYR A 275 -4.70 -15.99 4.99
CA TYR A 275 -6.15 -15.92 5.12
C TYR A 275 -6.69 -16.56 6.40
N SER A 276 -6.02 -17.59 6.92
CA SER A 276 -6.45 -18.28 8.15
C SER A 276 -6.40 -17.38 9.37
N LEU A 277 -5.29 -16.63 9.54
CA LEU A 277 -5.15 -15.68 10.63
C LEU A 277 -6.01 -14.44 10.39
N ALA A 278 -6.10 -13.96 9.14
CA ALA A 278 -6.94 -12.82 8.80
C ALA A 278 -8.40 -13.02 9.26
N LEU A 279 -8.99 -14.17 8.90
CA LEU A 279 -10.35 -14.54 9.31
C LEU A 279 -10.50 -14.60 10.83
N LYS A 280 -9.54 -15.23 11.52
CA LYS A 280 -9.55 -15.33 12.99
C LYS A 280 -9.59 -13.96 13.68
N TYR A 281 -8.92 -12.95 13.13
CA TYR A 281 -8.96 -11.59 13.67
C TYR A 281 -10.24 -10.86 13.26
N PHE A 282 -10.72 -11.02 12.02
CA PHE A 282 -11.97 -10.42 11.57
C PHE A 282 -13.19 -10.90 12.36
N GLU A 283 -13.23 -12.18 12.75
CA GLU A 283 -14.31 -12.77 13.57
C GLU A 283 -14.43 -12.15 14.97
N GLN A 284 -13.37 -11.52 15.50
CA GLN A 284 -13.36 -10.93 16.83
C GLN A 284 -13.89 -9.49 16.89
N ILE A 285 -14.18 -8.89 15.73
CA ILE A 285 -14.65 -7.52 15.58
C ILE A 285 -16.16 -7.47 15.89
N SER A 286 -16.57 -6.56 16.77
CA SER A 286 -18.00 -6.39 17.12
C SER A 286 -18.84 -5.87 15.96
N GLU A 287 -20.12 -6.27 15.89
CA GLU A 287 -21.09 -5.75 14.90
C GLU A 287 -21.28 -4.23 14.95
N GLY A 288 -21.13 -3.62 16.13
CA GLY A 288 -21.23 -2.18 16.33
C GLY A 288 -19.98 -1.37 15.92
N SER A 289 -18.88 -2.05 15.57
CA SER A 289 -17.63 -1.37 15.21
C SER A 289 -17.74 -0.71 13.83
N PRO A 290 -17.16 0.50 13.63
CA PRO A 290 -16.96 1.07 12.30
C PRO A 290 -16.21 0.15 11.33
N GLU A 291 -15.42 -0.79 11.87
CA GLU A 291 -14.59 -1.72 11.09
C GLU A 291 -15.32 -2.97 10.62
N TYR A 292 -16.51 -3.25 11.17
CA TYR A 292 -17.21 -4.50 10.94
C TYR A 292 -17.64 -4.72 9.49
N ALA A 293 -18.16 -3.68 8.83
CA ALA A 293 -18.53 -3.79 7.41
C ALA A 293 -17.31 -4.07 6.53
N ARG A 294 -16.16 -3.47 6.84
CA ARG A 294 -14.90 -3.68 6.11
C ARG A 294 -14.35 -5.08 6.34
N SER A 295 -14.37 -5.57 7.58
CA SER A 295 -13.90 -6.92 7.89
C SER A 295 -14.74 -8.00 7.22
N LEU A 296 -16.06 -7.81 7.14
CA LEU A 296 -16.97 -8.70 6.40
C LEU A 296 -16.69 -8.68 4.90
N TYR A 297 -16.41 -7.51 4.33
CA TYR A 297 -16.02 -7.40 2.92
C TYR A 297 -14.72 -8.16 2.64
N LEU A 298 -13.67 -7.97 3.46
CA LEU A 298 -12.41 -8.71 3.32
C LEU A 298 -12.60 -10.22 3.55
N THR A 299 -13.44 -10.61 4.50
CA THR A 299 -13.85 -12.01 4.72
C THR A 299 -14.50 -12.61 3.47
N GLY A 300 -15.38 -11.85 2.81
CA GLY A 300 -15.99 -12.23 1.54
C GLY A 300 -14.96 -12.45 0.44
N LEU A 301 -13.96 -11.57 0.32
CA LEU A 301 -12.87 -11.73 -0.66
C LEU A 301 -12.05 -13.00 -0.40
N VAL A 302 -11.69 -13.27 0.87
CA VAL A 302 -11.02 -14.52 1.25
C VAL A 302 -11.86 -15.74 0.84
N GLN A 303 -13.18 -15.69 1.06
CA GLN A 303 -14.07 -16.78 0.68
C GLN A 303 -14.15 -16.97 -0.83
N VAL A 304 -14.15 -15.89 -1.61
CA VAL A 304 -14.05 -15.96 -3.08
C VAL A 304 -12.74 -16.61 -3.50
N ALA A 305 -11.59 -16.18 -2.95
CA ALA A 305 -10.29 -16.78 -3.27
C ALA A 305 -10.23 -18.29 -3.00
N ASN A 306 -11.04 -18.78 -2.05
CA ASN A 306 -11.17 -20.20 -1.71
C ASN A 306 -12.37 -20.91 -2.36
N GLN A 307 -13.00 -20.31 -3.38
CA GLN A 307 -14.14 -20.87 -4.11
C GLN A 307 -15.43 -21.07 -3.28
N MET A 308 -15.52 -20.42 -2.12
CA MET A 308 -16.65 -20.53 -1.20
C MET A 308 -17.74 -19.50 -1.52
N TYR A 309 -18.26 -19.51 -2.75
CA TYR A 309 -19.17 -18.47 -3.25
C TYR A 309 -20.43 -18.26 -2.39
N LYS A 310 -21.03 -19.33 -1.86
CA LYS A 310 -22.23 -19.22 -1.01
C LYS A 310 -21.94 -18.44 0.28
N SER A 311 -20.80 -18.72 0.92
CA SER A 311 -20.37 -17.99 2.12
C SER A 311 -19.99 -16.56 1.76
N ALA A 312 -19.29 -16.36 0.64
CA ALA A 312 -18.92 -15.03 0.14
C ALA A 312 -20.13 -14.12 -0.05
N VAL A 313 -21.18 -14.63 -0.71
CA VAL A 313 -22.45 -13.89 -0.89
C VAL A 313 -23.04 -13.47 0.46
N GLN A 314 -23.04 -14.37 1.46
CA GLN A 314 -23.54 -14.03 2.80
C GLN A 314 -22.70 -12.93 3.44
N SER A 315 -21.37 -13.03 3.41
CA SER A 315 -20.46 -12.04 3.97
C SER A 315 -20.62 -10.67 3.29
N PHE A 316 -20.73 -10.62 1.96
CA PHE A 316 -20.94 -9.37 1.24
C PHE A 316 -22.32 -8.75 1.50
N GLN A 317 -23.39 -9.56 1.56
CA GLN A 317 -24.71 -9.08 1.95
C GLN A 317 -24.71 -8.51 3.36
N GLN A 318 -24.04 -9.18 4.31
CA GLN A 318 -23.88 -8.66 5.67
C GLN A 318 -23.04 -7.38 5.69
N ALA A 319 -22.00 -7.26 4.86
CA ALA A 319 -21.20 -6.04 4.74
C ALA A 319 -22.05 -4.85 4.26
N VAL A 320 -22.95 -5.07 3.28
CA VAL A 320 -23.91 -4.06 2.82
C VAL A 320 -24.85 -3.66 3.96
N LEU A 321 -25.48 -4.62 4.64
CA LEU A 321 -26.40 -4.34 5.75
C LEU A 321 -25.73 -3.64 6.93
N ALA A 322 -24.50 -4.03 7.26
CA ALA A 322 -23.70 -3.38 8.30
C ALA A 322 -23.39 -1.92 7.93
N GLN A 323 -23.05 -1.66 6.68
CA GLN A 323 -22.79 -0.31 6.18
C GLN A 323 -24.04 0.58 6.11
N GLU A 324 -25.21 0.01 5.82
CA GLU A 324 -26.49 0.73 5.87
C GLU A 324 -26.86 1.15 7.30
N ARG A 325 -26.52 0.33 8.31
CA ARG A 325 -26.68 0.68 9.72
C ARG A 325 -25.68 1.72 10.19
N ASN A 326 -24.45 1.64 9.69
CA ASN A 326 -23.30 2.45 10.12
C ASN A 326 -22.61 3.08 8.91
N THR A 327 -22.90 4.35 8.61
CA THR A 327 -22.48 5.04 7.37
C THR A 327 -21.02 5.50 7.33
N PHE A 328 -20.12 4.91 8.13
CA PHE A 328 -18.71 5.36 8.23
C PHE A 328 -17.92 5.19 6.92
N TYR A 329 -18.13 4.10 6.17
CA TYR A 329 -17.37 3.79 4.96
C TYR A 329 -18.29 3.46 3.76
N PRO A 330 -18.97 4.46 3.15
CA PRO A 330 -20.02 4.22 2.14
C PRO A 330 -19.56 3.37 0.96
N ARG A 331 -18.29 3.52 0.57
CA ARG A 331 -17.66 2.77 -0.53
C ARG A 331 -17.66 1.25 -0.33
N VAL A 332 -17.72 0.76 0.91
CA VAL A 332 -17.75 -0.70 1.20
C VAL A 332 -18.98 -1.33 0.58
N SER A 333 -20.14 -0.68 0.68
CA SER A 333 -21.37 -1.19 0.07
C SER A 333 -21.28 -1.23 -1.45
N HIS A 334 -20.63 -0.24 -2.07
CA HIS A 334 -20.45 -0.21 -3.54
C HIS A 334 -19.58 -1.38 -4.00
N LEU A 335 -18.46 -1.62 -3.31
CA LEU A 335 -17.55 -2.73 -3.59
C LEU A 335 -18.22 -4.09 -3.33
N ALA A 336 -19.01 -4.20 -2.27
CA ALA A 336 -19.77 -5.41 -1.98
C ALA A 336 -20.83 -5.70 -3.06
N TYR A 337 -21.50 -4.67 -3.60
CA TYR A 337 -22.41 -4.84 -4.75
C TYR A 337 -21.67 -5.30 -6.01
N MET A 338 -20.49 -4.75 -6.29
CA MET A 338 -19.63 -5.23 -7.39
C MET A 338 -19.29 -6.70 -7.20
N ALA A 339 -18.81 -7.09 -6.02
CA ALA A 339 -18.44 -8.48 -5.74
C ALA A 339 -19.63 -9.45 -5.86
N LEU A 340 -20.81 -9.06 -5.35
CA LEU A 340 -22.04 -9.84 -5.50
C LEU A 340 -22.46 -10.00 -6.97
N ALA A 341 -22.33 -8.94 -7.76
CA ALA A 341 -22.66 -8.97 -9.18
C ALA A 341 -21.73 -9.91 -9.97
N ARG A 342 -20.43 -9.85 -9.66
CA ARG A 342 -19.40 -10.72 -10.26
C ARG A 342 -19.61 -12.19 -9.87
N ILE A 343 -19.86 -12.49 -8.59
CA ILE A 343 -20.21 -13.86 -8.17
C ILE A 343 -21.46 -14.34 -8.93
N ALA A 344 -22.50 -13.51 -9.03
CA ALA A 344 -23.72 -13.87 -9.76
C ALA A 344 -23.43 -14.18 -11.24
N TYR A 345 -22.58 -13.38 -11.89
CA TYR A 345 -22.13 -13.61 -13.26
C TYR A 345 -21.41 -14.95 -13.42
N GLU A 346 -20.47 -15.32 -12.53
CA GLU A 346 -19.80 -16.64 -12.59
C GLU A 346 -20.77 -17.78 -12.43
N THR A 347 -21.74 -17.63 -11.54
CA THR A 347 -22.74 -18.67 -11.31
C THR A 347 -23.77 -18.77 -12.45
N GLY A 348 -23.66 -17.94 -13.49
CA GLY A 348 -24.56 -17.89 -14.65
C GLY A 348 -25.88 -17.15 -14.38
N ASP A 349 -26.07 -16.57 -13.19
CA ASP A 349 -27.25 -15.78 -12.86
C ASP A 349 -27.06 -14.31 -13.30
N TYR A 350 -27.15 -14.09 -14.61
CA TYR A 350 -26.95 -12.78 -15.22
C TYR A 350 -28.01 -11.76 -14.79
N ASP A 351 -29.23 -12.19 -14.45
CA ASP A 351 -30.28 -11.29 -13.96
C ASP A 351 -29.97 -10.76 -12.55
N ALA A 352 -29.48 -11.63 -11.66
CA ALA A 352 -28.96 -11.19 -10.36
C ALA A 352 -27.72 -10.30 -10.51
N ALA A 353 -26.81 -10.62 -11.44
CA ALA A 353 -25.63 -9.78 -11.72
C ALA A 353 -26.04 -8.35 -12.12
N ILE A 354 -26.93 -8.22 -13.09
CA ILE A 354 -27.47 -6.92 -13.54
C ILE A 354 -28.20 -6.20 -12.39
N PHE A 355 -28.96 -6.92 -11.57
CA PHE A 355 -29.62 -6.34 -10.40
C PHE A 355 -28.60 -5.72 -9.43
N TYR A 356 -27.52 -6.42 -9.10
CA TYR A 356 -26.49 -5.92 -8.19
C TYR A 356 -25.67 -4.77 -8.79
N TYR A 357 -25.29 -4.83 -10.07
CA TYR A 357 -24.62 -3.71 -10.72
C TYR A 357 -25.46 -2.42 -10.70
N ARG A 358 -26.78 -2.54 -10.86
CA ARG A 358 -27.71 -1.40 -10.76
C ARG A 358 -27.84 -0.83 -9.35
N LYS A 359 -27.40 -1.55 -8.31
CA LYS A 359 -27.37 -1.05 -6.93
C LYS A 359 -26.16 -0.17 -6.65
N VAL A 360 -25.14 -0.19 -7.51
CA VAL A 360 -23.99 0.71 -7.41
C VAL A 360 -24.47 2.16 -7.60
N PRO A 361 -24.23 3.07 -6.62
CA PRO A 361 -24.70 4.45 -6.72
C PRO A 361 -24.09 5.23 -7.88
N GLN A 362 -24.79 6.26 -8.35
CA GLN A 362 -24.38 7.06 -9.51
C GLN A 362 -23.09 7.87 -9.26
N GLU A 363 -22.83 8.23 -8.02
CA GLU A 363 -21.63 8.96 -7.59
C GLU A 363 -20.44 8.03 -7.34
N SER A 364 -20.63 6.72 -7.49
CA SER A 364 -19.60 5.73 -7.23
C SER A 364 -18.52 5.74 -8.32
N LEU A 365 -17.26 5.70 -7.90
CA LEU A 365 -16.12 5.47 -8.81
C LEU A 365 -16.18 4.11 -9.50
N GLN A 366 -16.99 3.17 -8.99
CA GLN A 366 -17.19 1.84 -9.58
C GLN A 366 -18.25 1.84 -10.67
N LEU A 367 -19.04 2.91 -10.84
CA LEU A 367 -20.17 2.93 -11.77
C LEU A 367 -19.76 2.62 -13.22
N PRO A 368 -18.66 3.17 -13.78
CA PRO A 368 -18.28 2.87 -15.16
C PRO A 368 -17.95 1.38 -15.38
N VAL A 369 -17.26 0.77 -14.41
CA VAL A 369 -16.99 -0.67 -14.43
C VAL A 369 -18.30 -1.46 -14.28
N ALA A 370 -19.18 -1.09 -13.36
CA ALA A 370 -20.49 -1.74 -13.19
C ALA A 370 -21.34 -1.68 -14.48
N PHE A 371 -21.30 -0.53 -15.16
CA PHE A 371 -22.02 -0.31 -16.42
C PHE A 371 -21.42 -1.16 -17.55
N TYR A 372 -20.09 -1.19 -17.67
CA TYR A 372 -19.36 -2.05 -18.58
C TYR A 372 -19.67 -3.54 -18.37
N GLU A 373 -19.55 -4.03 -17.13
CA GLU A 373 -19.80 -5.42 -16.77
C GLU A 373 -21.29 -5.80 -16.92
N SER A 374 -22.22 -4.85 -16.77
CA SER A 374 -23.64 -5.05 -17.11
C SER A 374 -23.84 -5.27 -18.61
N GLY A 375 -23.07 -4.58 -19.47
CA GLY A 375 -23.07 -4.79 -20.92
C GLY A 375 -22.72 -6.23 -21.30
N TRP A 376 -21.70 -6.80 -20.64
CA TRP A 376 -21.36 -8.22 -20.76
C TRP A 376 -22.47 -9.15 -20.31
N CYS A 377 -23.15 -8.84 -19.21
CA CYS A 377 -24.29 -9.64 -18.77
C CYS A 377 -25.41 -9.67 -19.83
N PHE A 378 -25.72 -8.52 -20.44
CA PHE A 378 -26.71 -8.48 -21.53
C PHE A 378 -26.24 -9.28 -22.75
N PHE A 379 -24.97 -9.16 -23.10
CA PHE A 379 -24.37 -9.87 -24.22
C PHE A 379 -24.47 -11.39 -24.07
N VAL A 380 -23.99 -11.94 -22.95
CA VAL A 380 -24.00 -13.40 -22.71
C VAL A 380 -25.42 -13.94 -22.56
N LYS A 381 -26.35 -13.13 -22.02
CA LYS A 381 -27.78 -13.47 -21.98
C LYS A 381 -28.45 -13.50 -23.37
N GLY A 382 -27.77 -13.01 -24.42
CA GLY A 382 -28.34 -12.88 -25.77
C GLY A 382 -29.27 -11.67 -25.94
N ASP A 383 -29.28 -10.73 -24.99
CA ASP A 383 -30.01 -9.47 -25.12
C ASP A 383 -29.19 -8.46 -25.95
N ASN A 384 -29.14 -8.73 -27.24
CA ASN A 384 -28.36 -7.96 -28.21
C ASN A 384 -28.71 -6.47 -28.21
N SER A 385 -29.98 -6.12 -27.97
CA SER A 385 -30.44 -4.71 -27.98
C SER A 385 -29.88 -3.92 -26.80
N ARG A 386 -29.96 -4.47 -25.59
CA ARG A 386 -29.40 -3.82 -24.40
C ARG A 386 -27.88 -3.87 -24.36
N ALA A 387 -27.27 -4.93 -24.87
CA ALA A 387 -25.82 -5.04 -25.03
C ALA A 387 -25.28 -3.92 -25.94
N LEU A 388 -25.78 -3.81 -27.18
CA LEU A 388 -25.37 -2.75 -28.11
C LEU A 388 -25.63 -1.34 -27.57
N GLY A 389 -26.79 -1.12 -26.93
CA GLY A 389 -27.09 0.16 -26.30
C GLY A 389 -26.07 0.54 -25.22
N THR A 390 -25.55 -0.45 -24.49
CA THR A 390 -24.52 -0.24 -23.46
C THR A 390 -23.15 0.03 -24.08
N PHE A 391 -22.73 -0.76 -25.08
CA PHE A 391 -21.44 -0.59 -25.76
C PHE A 391 -21.34 0.76 -26.49
N HIS A 392 -22.37 1.16 -27.24
CA HIS A 392 -22.41 2.49 -27.86
C HIS A 392 -22.35 3.63 -26.84
N ALA A 393 -22.99 3.47 -25.68
CA ALA A 393 -22.92 4.48 -24.62
C ALA A 393 -21.51 4.59 -24.01
N LEU A 394 -20.77 3.48 -23.93
CA LEU A 394 -19.38 3.44 -23.47
C LEU A 394 -18.38 4.09 -24.43
N HIS A 395 -18.78 4.34 -25.69
CA HIS A 395 -18.02 5.18 -26.63
C HIS A 395 -18.27 6.69 -26.47
N SER A 396 -19.14 7.11 -25.53
CA SER A 396 -19.41 8.53 -25.33
C SER A 396 -18.25 9.27 -24.66
N PRO A 397 -18.11 10.60 -24.87
CA PRO A 397 -17.03 11.39 -24.27
C PRO A 397 -16.91 11.31 -22.74
N TYR A 398 -18.00 10.91 -22.07
CA TYR A 398 -18.00 10.67 -20.62
C TYR A 398 -17.05 9.52 -20.23
N PHE A 399 -16.90 8.50 -21.09
CA PHE A 399 -16.10 7.32 -20.85
C PHE A 399 -14.74 7.33 -21.57
N ASP A 400 -14.36 8.39 -22.30
CA ASP A 400 -13.10 8.46 -23.08
C ASP A 400 -11.82 8.19 -22.26
N HIS A 401 -11.89 8.40 -20.94
CA HIS A 401 -10.77 8.16 -20.03
C HIS A 401 -10.64 6.68 -19.62
N TYR A 402 -11.65 5.84 -19.89
CA TYR A 402 -11.64 4.41 -19.58
C TYR A 402 -11.14 3.62 -20.79
N PHE A 403 -10.23 2.69 -20.55
CA PHE A 403 -9.69 1.84 -21.60
C PHE A 403 -10.51 0.54 -21.73
N TYR A 404 -11.45 0.52 -22.68
CA TYR A 404 -12.26 -0.65 -23.04
C TYR A 404 -12.00 -1.08 -24.51
N PRO A 405 -10.81 -1.62 -24.81
CA PRO A 405 -10.39 -1.93 -26.19
C PRO A 405 -11.26 -2.99 -26.89
N GLU A 406 -11.92 -3.87 -26.15
CA GLU A 406 -12.74 -4.95 -26.68
C GLU A 406 -14.16 -4.54 -27.13
N LEU A 407 -14.60 -3.30 -26.87
CA LEU A 407 -15.98 -2.87 -27.18
C LEU A 407 -16.38 -3.11 -28.63
N TRP A 408 -15.51 -2.74 -29.57
CA TRP A 408 -15.77 -2.94 -31.00
C TRP A 408 -15.82 -4.42 -31.40
N ILE A 409 -15.08 -5.29 -30.71
CA ILE A 409 -15.15 -6.75 -30.94
C ILE A 409 -16.50 -7.28 -30.46
N LEU A 410 -16.96 -6.82 -29.30
CA LEU A 410 -18.27 -7.19 -28.77
C LEU A 410 -19.40 -6.70 -29.67
N GLU A 411 -19.34 -5.45 -30.14
CA GLU A 411 -20.29 -4.92 -31.10
C GLU A 411 -20.29 -5.72 -32.40
N ALA A 412 -19.12 -6.00 -32.97
CA ALA A 412 -19.00 -6.81 -34.19
C ALA A 412 -19.65 -8.19 -34.02
N THR A 413 -19.45 -8.81 -32.86
CA THR A 413 -20.05 -10.11 -32.53
C THR A 413 -21.56 -10.02 -32.37
N VAL A 414 -22.08 -8.99 -31.71
CA VAL A 414 -23.53 -8.80 -31.64
C VAL A 414 -24.13 -8.58 -33.04
N TYR A 415 -23.47 -7.78 -33.88
CA TYR A 415 -23.91 -7.57 -35.26
C TYR A 415 -23.88 -8.86 -36.07
N LEU A 416 -22.87 -9.70 -35.90
CA LEU A 416 -22.81 -11.05 -36.49
C LEU A 416 -24.01 -11.90 -36.05
N ASN A 417 -24.29 -11.95 -34.75
CA ASN A 417 -25.42 -12.72 -34.19
C ASN A 417 -26.78 -12.22 -34.69
N MET A 418 -26.87 -10.94 -35.09
CA MET A 418 -28.06 -10.34 -35.70
C MET A 418 -28.06 -10.39 -37.24
N CYS A 419 -27.09 -11.08 -37.86
CA CYS A 419 -26.88 -11.14 -39.31
C CYS A 419 -26.71 -9.76 -39.99
N ARG A 420 -26.14 -8.79 -39.26
CA ARG A 420 -25.87 -7.41 -39.71
C ARG A 420 -24.41 -7.25 -40.13
N TYR A 421 -24.01 -7.99 -41.16
CA TYR A 421 -22.60 -8.14 -41.57
C TYR A 421 -21.88 -6.82 -41.91
N GLU A 422 -22.56 -5.85 -42.54
CA GLU A 422 -21.96 -4.55 -42.85
C GLU A 422 -21.57 -3.78 -41.57
N PHE A 423 -22.43 -3.80 -40.56
CA PHE A 423 -22.15 -3.15 -39.27
C PHE A 423 -21.06 -3.89 -38.49
N ALA A 424 -21.01 -5.22 -38.61
CA ALA A 424 -19.91 -5.99 -38.03
C ALA A 424 -18.56 -5.60 -38.65
N LYS A 425 -18.49 -5.43 -39.98
CA LYS A 425 -17.29 -4.94 -40.67
C LYS A 425 -16.90 -3.54 -40.20
N GLU A 426 -17.86 -2.61 -40.11
CA GLU A 426 -17.62 -1.26 -39.60
C GLU A 426 -17.04 -1.26 -38.17
N SER A 427 -17.57 -2.09 -37.27
CA SER A 427 -17.03 -2.23 -35.91
C SER A 427 -15.59 -2.78 -35.92
N ILE A 428 -15.27 -3.76 -36.77
CA ILE A 428 -13.90 -4.28 -36.91
C ILE A 428 -12.93 -3.20 -37.45
N ASP A 429 -13.37 -2.38 -38.40
CA ASP A 429 -12.56 -1.26 -38.88
C ASP A 429 -12.29 -0.23 -37.77
N MET A 430 -13.29 0.03 -36.91
CA MET A 430 -13.11 0.90 -35.75
C MET A 430 -12.08 0.35 -34.76
N PHE A 431 -12.12 -0.96 -34.47
CA PHE A 431 -11.10 -1.63 -33.65
C PHE A 431 -9.70 -1.46 -34.26
N ARG A 432 -9.54 -1.71 -35.56
CA ARG A 432 -8.25 -1.59 -36.25
C ARG A 432 -7.65 -0.19 -36.14
N ASN A 433 -8.49 0.82 -36.34
CA ASN A 433 -8.05 2.20 -36.38
C ASN A 433 -7.70 2.78 -35.00
N HIS A 434 -8.30 2.26 -33.92
CA HIS A 434 -8.15 2.83 -32.57
C HIS A 434 -7.38 1.93 -31.59
N VAL A 435 -7.46 0.61 -31.73
CA VAL A 435 -6.89 -0.37 -30.78
C VAL A 435 -5.68 -1.09 -31.36
N SER A 436 -5.79 -1.68 -32.56
CA SER A 436 -4.68 -2.42 -33.18
C SER A 436 -3.42 -1.57 -33.34
N VAL A 437 -3.60 -0.28 -33.63
CA VAL A 437 -2.51 0.71 -33.74
C VAL A 437 -1.68 0.88 -32.47
N LEU A 438 -2.19 0.47 -31.31
CA LEU A 438 -1.53 0.62 -30.00
C LEU A 438 -0.45 -0.45 -29.77
N GLY A 439 -0.53 -1.61 -30.43
CA GLY A 439 0.36 -2.74 -30.17
C GLY A 439 1.83 -2.46 -30.48
N VAL A 440 2.12 -1.82 -31.62
CA VAL A 440 3.51 -1.52 -32.03
C VAL A 440 4.18 -0.50 -31.09
N PRO A 441 3.58 0.67 -30.78
CA PRO A 441 4.14 1.60 -29.81
C PRO A 441 4.36 0.98 -28.43
N LEU A 442 3.42 0.16 -27.94
CA LEU A 442 3.55 -0.53 -26.66
C LEU A 442 4.79 -1.44 -26.63
N SER A 443 4.94 -2.29 -27.66
CA SER A 443 6.06 -3.23 -27.73
C SER A 443 7.40 -2.49 -27.85
N GLN A 444 7.47 -1.40 -28.63
CA GLN A 444 8.66 -0.55 -28.72
C GLN A 444 9.03 0.10 -27.39
N PHE A 445 8.04 0.64 -26.67
CA PHE A 445 8.24 1.21 -25.34
C PHE A 445 8.83 0.17 -24.37
N MET A 446 8.22 -1.01 -24.30
CA MET A 446 8.68 -2.09 -23.41
C MET A 446 10.08 -2.61 -23.76
N GLN A 447 10.42 -2.70 -25.05
CA GLN A 447 11.75 -3.11 -25.51
C GLN A 447 12.83 -2.05 -25.24
N SER A 448 12.46 -0.78 -25.11
CA SER A 448 13.40 0.31 -24.82
C SER A 448 13.85 0.36 -23.35
N MET A 449 13.09 -0.23 -22.43
CA MET A 449 13.37 -0.22 -20.99
C MET A 449 14.24 -1.41 -20.59
N ARG A 450 15.41 -1.14 -20.00
CA ARG A 450 16.38 -2.16 -19.58
C ARG A 450 16.24 -2.56 -18.12
N THR A 451 15.83 -1.63 -17.28
CA THR A 451 15.68 -1.83 -15.84
C THR A 451 14.25 -1.53 -15.39
N PRO A 452 13.76 -2.13 -14.29
CA PRO A 452 12.43 -1.81 -13.77
C PRO A 452 12.26 -0.32 -13.45
N ALA A 453 13.24 0.30 -12.79
CA ALA A 453 13.17 1.73 -12.44
C ALA A 453 13.00 2.65 -13.67
N GLU A 454 13.53 2.27 -14.84
CA GLU A 454 13.33 3.05 -16.08
C GLU A 454 11.86 3.14 -16.50
N TYR A 455 11.04 2.11 -16.26
CA TYR A 455 9.60 2.17 -16.55
C TYR A 455 8.93 3.29 -15.77
N TYR A 456 9.24 3.41 -14.48
CA TYR A 456 8.73 4.48 -13.63
C TYR A 456 9.20 5.85 -14.11
N MET A 457 10.51 6.00 -14.34
CA MET A 457 11.09 7.27 -14.79
C MET A 457 10.56 7.72 -16.15
N ALA A 458 10.32 6.79 -17.06
CA ALA A 458 9.74 7.10 -18.37
C ALA A 458 8.27 7.52 -18.21
N LEU A 459 7.50 6.81 -17.38
CA LEU A 459 6.11 7.12 -17.12
C LEU A 459 5.94 8.51 -16.49
N THR A 460 6.75 8.86 -15.48
CA THR A 460 6.69 10.18 -14.86
C THR A 460 7.02 11.29 -15.85
N LYS A 461 8.04 11.12 -16.69
CA LYS A 461 8.36 12.07 -17.76
C LYS A 461 7.22 12.23 -18.77
N ILE A 462 6.56 11.13 -19.16
CA ILE A 462 5.38 11.19 -20.04
C ILE A 462 4.26 12.01 -19.38
N LEU A 463 4.00 11.78 -18.09
CA LEU A 463 3.00 12.53 -17.32
C LEU A 463 3.36 14.03 -17.20
N ASP A 464 4.65 14.36 -17.13
CA ASP A 464 5.17 15.73 -17.15
C ASP A 464 5.13 16.38 -18.56
N GLY A 465 4.68 15.65 -19.58
CA GLY A 465 4.53 16.14 -20.96
C GLY A 465 5.76 15.96 -21.85
N ASP A 466 6.75 15.19 -21.42
CA ASP A 466 7.91 14.84 -22.24
C ASP A 466 7.50 13.91 -23.39
N ARG A 467 7.71 14.38 -24.62
CA ARG A 467 7.39 13.65 -25.86
C ARG A 467 8.53 12.76 -26.35
N SER A 468 9.62 12.65 -25.59
CA SER A 468 10.76 11.79 -25.92
C SER A 468 10.38 10.30 -25.93
N TYR A 469 9.32 9.92 -25.21
CA TYR A 469 8.79 8.57 -25.19
C TYR A 469 7.56 8.46 -26.08
N SER A 470 7.58 7.51 -27.03
CA SER A 470 6.48 7.26 -27.97
C SER A 470 5.46 6.28 -27.39
N MET A 471 4.70 6.69 -26.37
CA MET A 471 3.61 5.89 -25.80
C MET A 471 2.26 6.63 -25.93
N PRO A 472 1.27 6.06 -26.64
CA PRO A 472 -0.09 6.58 -26.67
C PRO A 472 -0.69 6.77 -25.27
N GLN A 473 -1.40 7.88 -25.06
CA GLN A 473 -2.02 8.23 -23.76
C GLN A 473 -3.02 7.17 -23.28
N SER A 474 -3.72 6.49 -24.19
CA SER A 474 -4.65 5.39 -23.88
C SER A 474 -3.99 4.23 -23.12
N LEU A 475 -2.69 4.00 -23.32
CA LEU A 475 -1.93 2.94 -22.64
C LEU A 475 -1.46 3.33 -21.24
N LEU A 476 -1.61 4.59 -20.84
CA LEU A 476 -1.32 5.02 -19.48
C LEU A 476 -2.43 4.59 -18.53
N TYR A 477 -3.68 4.58 -18.99
CA TYR A 477 -4.83 4.32 -18.14
C TYR A 477 -4.78 2.97 -17.40
N PRO A 478 -4.45 1.83 -18.04
CA PRO A 478 -4.32 0.55 -17.33
C PRO A 478 -3.31 0.61 -16.18
N VAL A 479 -2.24 1.39 -16.33
CA VAL A 479 -1.23 1.60 -15.28
C VAL A 479 -1.75 2.52 -14.19
N LEU A 480 -2.32 3.68 -14.56
CA LEU A 480 -2.80 4.70 -13.62
C LEU A 480 -4.02 4.24 -12.81
N SER A 481 -4.83 3.33 -13.36
CA SER A 481 -5.99 2.75 -12.69
C SER A 481 -5.61 1.57 -11.77
N ASN A 482 -4.37 1.09 -11.82
CA ASN A 482 -3.90 0.01 -10.96
C ASN A 482 -3.67 0.52 -9.51
N VAL A 483 -4.29 -0.18 -8.54
CA VAL A 483 -4.28 0.23 -7.12
C VAL A 483 -2.88 0.15 -6.51
N GLU A 484 -2.12 -0.91 -6.79
CA GLU A 484 -0.75 -1.07 -6.29
C GLU A 484 0.17 -0.01 -6.88
N PHE A 485 0.06 0.28 -8.19
CA PHE A 485 0.80 1.38 -8.81
C PHE A 485 0.55 2.70 -8.08
N TYR A 486 -0.72 3.06 -7.83
CA TYR A 486 -1.04 4.31 -7.16
C TYR A 486 -0.51 4.37 -5.72
N THR A 487 -0.54 3.24 -5.01
CA THR A 487 -0.05 3.12 -3.63
C THR A 487 1.47 3.30 -3.56
N LEU A 488 2.21 2.65 -4.46
CA LEU A 488 3.65 2.82 -4.60
C LEU A 488 4.02 4.23 -5.07
N TYR A 489 3.28 4.79 -6.04
CA TYR A 489 3.48 6.14 -6.55
C TYR A 489 3.38 7.18 -5.43
N LYS A 490 2.31 7.10 -4.63
CA LYS A 490 2.10 7.97 -3.48
C LYS A 490 3.21 7.83 -2.45
N THR A 491 3.67 6.60 -2.20
CA THR A 491 4.76 6.32 -1.26
C THR A 491 6.08 6.92 -1.73
N ILE A 492 6.44 6.77 -3.02
CA ILE A 492 7.65 7.38 -3.59
C ILE A 492 7.59 8.90 -3.47
N HIS A 493 6.46 9.52 -3.85
CA HIS A 493 6.31 10.97 -3.77
C HIS A 493 6.38 11.48 -2.32
N GLN A 494 5.82 10.72 -1.38
CA GLN A 494 5.93 11.01 0.05
C GLN A 494 7.37 10.93 0.54
N ILE A 495 8.14 9.92 0.11
CA ILE A 495 9.57 9.83 0.42
C ILE A 495 10.34 11.03 -0.15
N GLU A 496 10.08 11.44 -1.38
CA GLU A 496 10.73 12.61 -2.01
C GLU A 496 10.44 13.92 -1.26
N LYS A 497 9.20 14.08 -0.78
CA LYS A 497 8.80 15.19 0.08
C LYS A 497 9.57 15.17 1.40
N GLU A 498 9.67 14.01 2.06
CA GLU A 498 10.42 13.84 3.30
C GLU A 498 11.91 14.14 3.12
N GLN A 499 12.51 13.64 2.04
CA GLN A 499 13.90 13.93 1.69
C GLN A 499 14.13 15.43 1.53
N THR A 500 13.20 16.14 0.89
CA THR A 500 13.28 17.58 0.68
C THR A 500 13.22 18.35 2.00
N GLU A 501 12.27 18.02 2.89
CA GLU A 501 12.14 18.68 4.19
C GLU A 501 13.32 18.36 5.12
N LEU A 502 13.74 17.09 5.21
CA LEU A 502 14.91 16.69 6.01
C LEU A 502 16.20 17.34 5.52
N SER A 503 16.37 17.48 4.20
CA SER A 503 17.51 18.15 3.60
C SER A 503 17.60 19.64 3.99
N ARG A 504 16.46 20.33 4.18
CA ARG A 504 16.44 21.71 4.68
C ARG A 504 16.89 21.80 6.14
N SER A 505 16.48 20.84 6.96
CA SER A 505 16.85 20.74 8.38
C SER A 505 18.16 19.97 8.64
N ARG A 506 18.93 19.65 7.60
CA ARG A 506 20.11 18.78 7.67
C ARG A 506 21.16 19.28 8.66
N VAL A 507 21.46 20.58 8.62
CA VAL A 507 22.45 21.22 9.52
C VAL A 507 21.98 21.18 10.97
N ASP A 508 20.67 21.33 11.18
CA ASP A 508 20.06 21.40 12.51
C ASP A 508 19.99 20.05 13.21
N LEU A 509 19.79 18.97 12.46
CA LEU A 509 19.59 17.62 12.99
C LEU A 509 20.86 16.75 12.94
N GLY A 510 21.88 17.17 12.19
CA GLY A 510 23.20 16.52 12.12
C GLY A 510 23.11 15.06 11.67
N ASP A 511 23.86 14.19 12.34
CA ASP A 511 23.98 12.75 12.01
C ASP A 511 22.63 12.03 11.90
N TRP A 512 21.61 12.45 12.66
CA TRP A 512 20.28 11.83 12.60
C TRP A 512 19.58 12.10 11.28
N ALA A 513 19.73 13.31 10.72
CA ALA A 513 19.19 13.61 9.40
C ALA A 513 19.95 12.85 8.31
N GLU A 514 21.27 12.69 8.43
CA GLU A 514 22.06 11.89 7.47
C GLU A 514 21.62 10.43 7.45
N GLU A 515 21.46 9.83 8.63
CA GLU A 515 20.99 8.45 8.78
C GLU A 515 19.61 8.27 8.15
N LYS A 516 18.66 9.17 8.45
CA LYS A 516 17.31 9.11 7.88
C LYS A 516 17.28 9.40 6.38
N LEU A 517 18.08 10.33 5.88
CA LEU A 517 18.18 10.58 4.43
C LEU A 517 18.75 9.37 3.67
N ALA A 518 19.76 8.70 4.24
CA ALA A 518 20.31 7.48 3.64
C ALA A 518 19.29 6.33 3.63
N MET A 519 18.54 6.15 4.72
CA MET A 519 17.44 5.18 4.80
C MET A 519 16.36 5.46 3.75
N LEU A 520 15.90 6.72 3.65
CA LEU A 520 14.87 7.14 2.68
C LEU A 520 15.34 6.98 1.23
N GLU A 521 16.62 7.25 0.94
CA GLU A 521 17.17 7.03 -0.41
C GLU A 521 17.18 5.55 -0.78
N SER A 522 17.60 4.69 0.14
CA SER A 522 17.55 3.23 -0.06
C SER A 522 16.11 2.75 -0.30
N ASP A 523 15.17 3.21 0.52
CA ASP A 523 13.74 2.88 0.38
C ASP A 523 13.17 3.38 -0.96
N LYS A 524 13.51 4.61 -1.37
CA LYS A 524 13.09 5.18 -2.65
C LYS A 524 13.53 4.28 -3.81
N ILE A 525 14.80 3.88 -3.83
CA ILE A 525 15.35 3.01 -4.89
C ILE A 525 14.62 1.67 -4.90
N ALA A 526 14.32 1.07 -3.73
CA ALA A 526 13.56 -0.17 -3.65
C ALA A 526 12.15 0.00 -4.23
N ARG A 527 11.40 1.03 -3.81
CA ARG A 527 10.03 1.29 -4.29
C ARG A 527 9.98 1.64 -5.78
N MET A 528 10.99 2.36 -6.29
CA MET A 528 11.11 2.64 -7.73
C MET A 528 11.31 1.36 -8.56
N ASN A 529 12.02 0.36 -8.04
CA ASN A 529 12.14 -0.93 -8.70
C ASN A 529 10.83 -1.71 -8.65
N GLU A 530 10.16 -1.76 -7.50
CA GLU A 530 8.88 -2.45 -7.32
C GLU A 530 7.78 -1.85 -8.22
N ILE A 531 7.61 -0.52 -8.22
CA ILE A 531 6.62 0.13 -9.10
C ILE A 531 6.98 -0.10 -10.57
N GLY A 532 8.26 -0.12 -10.90
CA GLY A 532 8.75 -0.47 -12.23
C GLY A 532 8.35 -1.87 -12.68
N ILE A 533 8.48 -2.86 -11.80
CA ILE A 533 8.02 -4.23 -12.02
C ILE A 533 6.49 -4.24 -12.22
N LYS A 534 5.74 -3.50 -11.39
CA LYS A 534 4.28 -3.46 -11.51
C LYS A 534 3.82 -2.83 -12.82
N ILE A 535 4.43 -1.72 -13.24
CA ILE A 535 4.18 -1.10 -14.56
C ILE A 535 4.47 -2.11 -15.66
N GLN A 536 5.62 -2.78 -15.62
CA GLN A 536 5.97 -3.79 -16.61
C GLN A 536 4.96 -4.94 -16.65
N GLN A 537 4.52 -5.44 -15.49
CA GLN A 537 3.50 -6.49 -15.41
C GLN A 537 2.22 -6.02 -16.10
N VAL A 538 1.65 -4.88 -15.69
CA VAL A 538 0.42 -4.31 -16.27
C VAL A 538 0.55 -4.11 -17.78
N LEU A 539 1.68 -3.60 -18.27
CA LEU A 539 1.86 -3.41 -19.71
C LEU A 539 1.99 -4.73 -20.48
N ARG A 540 2.59 -5.77 -19.89
CA ARG A 540 2.56 -7.13 -20.45
C ARG A 540 1.14 -7.68 -20.50
N ILE A 541 0.30 -7.35 -19.53
CA ILE A 541 -1.13 -7.71 -19.54
C ILE A 541 -1.80 -7.13 -20.77
N VAL A 542 -1.66 -5.82 -20.94
CA VAL A 542 -2.24 -5.11 -22.08
C VAL A 542 -1.68 -5.65 -23.40
N GLU A 543 -0.37 -5.91 -23.50
CA GLU A 543 0.23 -6.47 -24.71
C GLU A 543 -0.35 -7.85 -25.05
N ALA A 544 -0.54 -8.72 -24.06
CA ALA A 544 -1.14 -10.04 -24.26
C ALA A 544 -2.62 -9.93 -24.66
N SER A 545 -3.41 -9.08 -23.99
CA SER A 545 -4.82 -8.86 -24.33
C SER A 545 -4.98 -8.29 -25.74
N LEU A 546 -4.15 -7.33 -26.15
CA LEU A 546 -4.17 -6.80 -27.52
C LEU A 546 -3.92 -7.90 -28.55
N ARG A 547 -2.99 -8.83 -28.30
CA ARG A 547 -2.76 -9.97 -29.20
C ARG A 547 -3.95 -10.93 -29.25
N GLU A 548 -4.59 -11.18 -28.11
CA GLU A 548 -5.81 -12.00 -28.07
C GLU A 548 -6.96 -11.36 -28.85
N TYR A 549 -7.13 -10.05 -28.72
CA TYR A 549 -8.13 -9.29 -29.48
C TYR A 549 -7.88 -9.35 -30.99
N GLU A 550 -6.63 -9.28 -31.45
CA GLU A 550 -6.30 -9.49 -32.87
C GLU A 550 -6.73 -10.87 -33.38
N VAL A 551 -6.57 -11.92 -32.56
CA VAL A 551 -7.03 -13.27 -32.90
C VAL A 551 -8.56 -13.27 -33.03
N LYS A 552 -9.29 -12.66 -32.09
CA LYS A 552 -10.76 -12.58 -32.14
C LYS A 552 -11.28 -11.79 -33.33
N VAL A 553 -10.63 -10.70 -33.68
CA VAL A 553 -10.94 -9.95 -34.90
C VAL A 553 -10.72 -10.82 -36.14
N THR A 554 -9.61 -11.55 -36.19
CA THR A 554 -9.31 -12.45 -37.31
C THR A 554 -10.37 -13.56 -37.44
N GLU A 555 -10.82 -14.15 -36.33
CA GLU A 555 -11.92 -15.12 -36.30
C GLU A 555 -13.20 -14.52 -36.91
N ILE A 556 -13.64 -13.36 -36.42
CA ILE A 556 -14.83 -12.64 -36.91
C ILE A 556 -14.72 -12.32 -38.41
N GLU A 557 -13.54 -11.93 -38.88
CA GLU A 557 -13.32 -11.63 -40.30
C GLU A 557 -13.39 -12.88 -41.18
N LEU A 558 -12.90 -14.03 -40.71
CA LEU A 558 -13.04 -15.28 -41.43
C LEU A 558 -14.51 -15.65 -41.61
N ASP A 559 -15.32 -15.48 -40.57
CA ASP A 559 -16.77 -15.72 -40.62
C ASP A 559 -17.45 -14.77 -41.60
N LEU A 560 -17.12 -13.48 -41.54
CA LEU A 560 -17.66 -12.47 -42.46
C LEU A 560 -17.31 -12.79 -43.92
N ASN A 561 -16.08 -13.20 -44.18
CA ASN A 561 -15.61 -13.58 -45.51
C ASN A 561 -16.31 -14.86 -45.99
N GLN A 562 -16.53 -15.84 -45.12
CA GLN A 562 -17.26 -17.06 -45.47
C GLN A 562 -18.69 -16.72 -45.91
N VAL A 563 -19.41 -15.89 -45.15
CA VAL A 563 -20.76 -15.44 -45.50
C VAL A 563 -20.78 -14.70 -46.85
N GLU A 564 -19.79 -13.85 -47.09
CA GLU A 564 -19.69 -13.12 -48.37
C GLU A 564 -19.42 -14.07 -49.54
N MET A 565 -18.56 -15.07 -49.36
CA MET A 565 -18.29 -16.10 -50.35
C MET A 565 -19.52 -16.93 -50.66
N GLU A 566 -20.29 -17.35 -49.65
CA GLU A 566 -21.54 -18.09 -49.83
C GLU A 566 -22.58 -17.26 -50.62
N LYS A 567 -22.66 -15.95 -50.35
CA LYS A 567 -23.53 -15.03 -51.09
C LYS A 567 -23.10 -14.90 -52.55
N ILE A 568 -21.81 -14.76 -52.83
CA ILE A 568 -21.27 -14.70 -54.19
C ILE A 568 -21.50 -16.03 -54.93
N GLU A 569 -21.31 -17.16 -54.26
CA GLU A 569 -21.55 -18.48 -54.84
C GLU A 569 -23.03 -18.64 -55.22
N MET A 570 -23.94 -18.25 -54.32
CA MET A 570 -25.38 -18.27 -54.59
C MET A 570 -25.75 -17.39 -55.80
N GLN A 571 -25.22 -16.17 -55.86
CA GLN A 571 -25.45 -15.26 -56.99
C GLN A 571 -24.90 -15.81 -58.31
N THR A 572 -23.69 -16.39 -58.27
CA THR A 572 -23.06 -17.01 -59.44
C THR A 572 -23.87 -18.20 -59.93
N ARG A 573 -24.34 -19.05 -59.01
CA ARG A 573 -25.21 -20.19 -59.32
C ARG A 573 -26.52 -19.73 -59.97
N LEU A 574 -27.13 -18.67 -59.46
CA LEU A 574 -28.33 -18.06 -60.04
C LEU A 574 -28.08 -17.48 -61.44
N LEU A 575 -26.94 -16.84 -61.67
CA LEU A 575 -26.55 -16.30 -62.98
C LEU A 575 -26.33 -17.42 -64.01
N LEU A 576 -25.56 -18.45 -63.64
CA LEU A 576 -25.32 -19.62 -64.49
C LEU A 576 -26.64 -20.33 -64.83
N LEU A 577 -27.51 -20.47 -63.84
CA LEU A 577 -28.82 -21.07 -64.05
C LEU A 577 -29.66 -20.24 -65.03
N LYS A 578 -29.69 -18.91 -64.85
CA LYS A 578 -30.41 -18.00 -65.76
C LYS A 578 -29.89 -18.11 -67.20
N GLU A 579 -28.57 -18.20 -67.38
CA GLU A 579 -27.97 -18.36 -68.70
C GLU A 579 -28.31 -19.73 -69.33
N GLN A 580 -28.29 -20.80 -68.53
CA GLN A 580 -28.69 -22.14 -68.98
C GLN A 580 -30.16 -22.17 -69.42
N LEU A 581 -31.07 -21.58 -68.64
CA LEU A 581 -32.48 -21.48 -69.02
C LEU A 581 -32.67 -20.69 -70.30
N ASP A 582 -31.97 -19.57 -70.48
CA ASP A 582 -32.08 -18.75 -71.69
C ASP A 582 -31.58 -19.51 -72.93
N ARG A 583 -30.47 -20.24 -72.83
CA ARG A 583 -30.00 -21.13 -73.91
C ARG A 583 -31.02 -22.23 -74.25
N SER A 584 -31.61 -22.84 -73.23
CA SER A 584 -32.66 -23.86 -73.39
C SER A 584 -33.92 -23.28 -74.03
N TYR A 585 -34.31 -22.05 -73.67
CA TYR A 585 -35.43 -21.30 -74.26
C TYR A 585 -35.17 -21.01 -75.74
N GLN A 586 -34.02 -20.44 -76.08
CA GLN A 586 -33.64 -20.14 -77.46
C GLN A 586 -33.49 -21.40 -78.31
N ALA A 587 -33.05 -22.52 -77.74
CA ALA A 587 -32.99 -23.80 -78.43
C ALA A 587 -34.38 -24.29 -78.86
N ILE A 588 -35.40 -24.17 -78.01
CA ILE A 588 -36.80 -24.51 -78.36
C ILE A 588 -37.28 -23.65 -79.52
N LEU A 589 -37.06 -22.33 -79.45
CA LEU A 589 -37.45 -21.41 -80.52
C LEU A 589 -36.73 -21.73 -81.85
N ALA A 590 -35.43 -22.04 -81.80
CA ALA A 590 -34.67 -22.39 -82.99
C ALA A 590 -35.13 -23.72 -83.61
N MET A 591 -35.41 -24.75 -82.80
CA MET A 591 -35.94 -26.04 -83.28
C MET A 591 -37.33 -25.86 -83.90
N THR A 592 -38.16 -25.01 -83.30
CA THR A 592 -39.49 -24.64 -83.82
C THR A 592 -39.38 -23.94 -85.17
N LYS A 593 -38.49 -22.93 -85.30
CA LYS A 593 -38.23 -22.23 -86.57
C LYS A 593 -37.70 -23.15 -87.68
N ARG A 594 -36.92 -24.18 -87.32
CA ARG A 594 -36.39 -25.19 -88.25
C ARG A 594 -37.40 -26.29 -88.63
N LYS A 595 -38.61 -26.28 -88.06
CA LYS A 595 -39.63 -27.32 -88.23
C LYS A 595 -39.12 -28.73 -87.88
N GLU A 596 -38.35 -28.84 -86.78
CA GLU A 596 -37.99 -30.16 -86.26
C GLU A 596 -39.23 -30.94 -85.79
N PRO A 597 -39.23 -32.29 -85.85
CA PRO A 597 -40.35 -33.10 -85.38
C PRO A 597 -40.67 -32.85 -83.90
N VAL A 598 -41.94 -32.68 -83.58
CA VAL A 598 -42.43 -32.35 -82.23
C VAL A 598 -42.01 -33.42 -81.22
N GLU A 599 -42.03 -34.69 -81.60
CA GLU A 599 -41.63 -35.82 -80.76
C GLU A 599 -40.18 -35.69 -80.29
N LYS A 600 -39.30 -35.18 -81.16
CA LYS A 600 -37.87 -35.01 -80.86
C LYS A 600 -37.64 -33.86 -79.87
N ILE A 601 -38.42 -32.78 -79.96
CA ILE A 601 -38.35 -31.65 -79.01
C ILE A 601 -38.86 -32.10 -77.63
N VAL A 602 -39.98 -32.83 -77.59
CA VAL A 602 -40.55 -33.38 -76.35
C VAL A 602 -39.60 -34.40 -75.70
N GLU A 603 -38.95 -35.27 -76.47
CA GLU A 603 -37.97 -36.22 -75.94
C GLU A 603 -36.76 -35.51 -75.31
N ARG A 604 -36.31 -34.40 -75.91
CA ARG A 604 -35.23 -33.57 -75.35
C ARG A 604 -35.64 -32.93 -74.04
N ILE A 605 -36.85 -32.38 -73.95
CA ILE A 605 -37.40 -31.80 -72.72
C ILE A 605 -37.47 -32.83 -71.58
N LYS A 606 -37.84 -34.08 -71.90
CA LYS A 606 -37.89 -35.16 -70.91
C LYS A 606 -36.53 -35.62 -70.41
N LYS A 607 -35.47 -35.47 -71.21
CA LYS A 607 -34.10 -35.90 -70.88
C LYS A 607 -33.27 -34.84 -70.16
N ASP A 608 -33.58 -33.57 -70.36
CA ASP A 608 -32.82 -32.45 -69.82
C ASP A 608 -33.58 -31.78 -68.68
N ASP A 609 -33.06 -31.93 -67.46
CA ASP A 609 -33.72 -31.44 -66.25
C ASP A 609 -33.72 -29.89 -66.15
N THR A 610 -32.98 -29.17 -67.00
CA THR A 610 -33.01 -27.70 -67.04
C THR A 610 -34.40 -27.16 -67.40
N TYR A 611 -35.16 -27.89 -68.22
CA TYR A 611 -36.52 -27.52 -68.62
C TYR A 611 -37.52 -27.57 -67.46
N ARG A 612 -37.22 -28.30 -66.37
CA ARG A 612 -38.08 -28.34 -65.17
C ARG A 612 -38.03 -27.05 -64.37
N GLN A 613 -37.07 -26.18 -64.64
CA GLN A 613 -36.90 -24.91 -63.92
C GLN A 613 -37.54 -23.72 -64.66
N PHE A 614 -38.21 -23.95 -65.80
CA PHE A 614 -38.91 -22.90 -66.55
C PHE A 614 -40.05 -22.31 -65.73
N THR A 615 -40.19 -20.99 -65.79
CA THR A 615 -41.30 -20.27 -65.14
C THR A 615 -42.56 -20.31 -66.01
N PRO A 616 -43.77 -20.22 -65.41
CA PRO A 616 -45.02 -20.15 -66.17
C PRO A 616 -45.02 -19.04 -67.24
N SER A 617 -44.48 -17.86 -66.92
CA SER A 617 -44.38 -16.75 -67.87
C SER A 617 -43.45 -17.04 -69.06
N GLN A 618 -42.38 -17.83 -68.86
CA GLN A 618 -41.54 -18.28 -69.98
C GLN A 618 -42.26 -19.29 -70.87
N ILE A 619 -43.10 -20.16 -70.29
CA ILE A 619 -43.90 -21.13 -71.05
C ILE A 619 -44.99 -20.41 -71.86
N GLU A 620 -45.71 -19.47 -71.24
CA GLU A 620 -46.70 -18.60 -71.92
C GLU A 620 -46.08 -17.79 -73.06
N ALA A 621 -44.84 -17.28 -72.87
CA ALA A 621 -44.12 -16.58 -73.92
C ALA A 621 -43.75 -17.48 -75.10
N LEU A 622 -43.32 -18.73 -74.84
CA LEU A 622 -43.07 -19.72 -75.91
C LEU A 622 -44.34 -20.04 -76.70
N GLU A 623 -45.48 -20.16 -76.01
CA GLU A 623 -46.79 -20.37 -76.66
C GLU A 623 -47.15 -19.18 -77.57
N ALA A 624 -46.94 -17.95 -77.10
CA ALA A 624 -47.18 -16.74 -77.88
C ALA A 624 -46.23 -16.60 -79.09
N GLU A 625 -45.02 -17.15 -79.02
CA GLU A 625 -44.06 -17.21 -80.13
C GLU A 625 -44.35 -18.33 -81.15
N GLY A 626 -45.44 -19.09 -80.97
CA GLY A 626 -45.91 -20.10 -81.92
C GLY A 626 -45.26 -21.47 -81.78
N VAL A 627 -44.76 -21.81 -80.58
CA VAL A 627 -44.31 -23.18 -80.24
C VAL A 627 -45.50 -24.14 -80.17
N ASP A 628 -45.33 -25.38 -80.65
CA ASP A 628 -46.41 -26.37 -80.74
C ASP A 628 -47.02 -26.70 -79.36
N PRO A 629 -48.37 -26.78 -79.22
CA PRO A 629 -49.04 -27.05 -77.96
C PRO A 629 -48.59 -28.34 -77.25
N ALA A 630 -48.16 -29.36 -77.99
CA ALA A 630 -47.65 -30.60 -77.38
C ALA A 630 -46.28 -30.40 -76.70
N VAL A 631 -45.46 -29.46 -77.19
CA VAL A 631 -44.18 -29.07 -76.55
C VAL A 631 -44.46 -28.24 -75.29
N VAL A 632 -45.41 -27.32 -75.36
CA VAL A 632 -45.87 -26.51 -74.21
C VAL A 632 -46.40 -27.41 -73.10
N SER A 633 -47.27 -28.37 -73.43
CA SER A 633 -47.80 -29.33 -72.45
C SER A 633 -46.71 -30.20 -71.82
N ALA A 634 -45.66 -30.56 -72.59
CA ALA A 634 -44.52 -31.29 -72.04
C ALA A 634 -43.70 -30.45 -71.05
N LEU A 635 -43.54 -29.14 -71.29
CA LEU A 635 -42.88 -28.21 -70.35
C LEU A 635 -43.70 -28.02 -69.07
N GLU A 636 -45.02 -27.86 -69.17
CA GLU A 636 -45.92 -27.76 -68.01
C GLU A 636 -45.90 -29.02 -67.14
N GLN A 637 -45.84 -30.20 -67.77
CA GLN A 637 -45.70 -31.48 -67.07
C GLN A 637 -44.32 -31.62 -66.42
N ALA A 638 -43.25 -31.18 -67.08
CA ALA A 638 -41.89 -31.27 -66.57
C ALA A 638 -41.63 -30.31 -65.40
N THR A 639 -42.20 -29.10 -65.44
CA THR A 639 -42.09 -28.08 -64.39
C THR A 639 -42.99 -28.34 -63.19
N GLY A 640 -43.93 -29.28 -63.29
CA GLY A 640 -44.82 -29.63 -62.19
C GLY A 640 -45.80 -28.51 -61.82
N ALA A 641 -46.09 -27.58 -62.72
CA ALA A 641 -47.00 -26.46 -62.51
C ALA A 641 -48.47 -26.94 -62.42
N ARG A 642 -48.82 -27.60 -61.32
CA ARG A 642 -50.19 -27.88 -60.89
C ARG A 642 -50.36 -27.35 -59.47
N LYS A 643 -51.27 -26.37 -59.33
CA LYS A 643 -51.70 -25.63 -58.11
C LYS A 643 -51.16 -26.12 -56.77
N VAL A 644 -50.42 -25.23 -56.12
CA VAL A 644 -49.85 -25.32 -54.76
C VAL A 644 -50.97 -25.50 -53.72
N GLY A 645 -50.94 -26.64 -53.02
CA GLY A 645 -51.65 -26.88 -51.75
C GLY A 645 -50.63 -26.92 -50.62
N GLY A 646 -50.84 -26.09 -49.60
CA GLY A 646 -49.90 -25.88 -48.48
C GLY A 646 -49.77 -27.07 -47.54
N GLY A 647 -48.59 -27.16 -46.91
CA GLY A 647 -48.29 -28.10 -45.83
C GLY A 647 -47.02 -27.67 -45.11
N SER A 648 -47.18 -27.08 -43.93
CA SER A 648 -46.12 -26.77 -42.97
C SER A 648 -45.69 -28.04 -42.23
N VAL A 649 -44.38 -28.28 -42.12
CA VAL A 649 -43.82 -29.32 -41.25
C VAL A 649 -43.12 -28.63 -40.06
N ALA A 650 -43.48 -29.07 -38.86
CA ALA A 650 -42.92 -28.64 -37.58
C ALA A 650 -41.56 -29.30 -37.33
N ILE A 651 -40.65 -28.56 -36.69
CA ILE A 651 -39.42 -29.10 -36.09
C ILE A 651 -39.57 -28.93 -34.58
N VAL A 652 -39.63 -30.06 -33.86
CA VAL A 652 -39.38 -30.15 -32.43
C VAL A 652 -37.91 -30.52 -32.28
N GLY A 653 -37.17 -29.72 -31.52
CA GLY A 653 -35.84 -30.04 -31.03
C GLY A 653 -35.81 -29.88 -29.52
N SER A 654 -35.61 -30.99 -28.83
CA SER A 654 -35.36 -31.11 -27.41
C SER A 654 -33.86 -31.02 -27.12
N ASP A 655 -33.55 -30.86 -25.82
CA ASP A 655 -32.32 -31.30 -25.15
C ASP A 655 -31.20 -30.26 -24.99
N SER A 656 -31.36 -29.43 -23.95
CA SER A 656 -30.24 -28.76 -23.28
C SER A 656 -29.49 -29.77 -22.39
N LEU A 657 -28.18 -29.89 -22.63
CA LEU A 657 -27.24 -30.63 -21.79
C LEU A 657 -26.28 -29.62 -21.15
N GLU A 658 -26.30 -29.52 -19.81
CA GLU A 658 -25.29 -28.83 -19.00
C GLU A 658 -24.19 -29.81 -18.58
N TRP A 659 -22.92 -29.44 -18.81
CA TRP A 659 -21.73 -29.78 -18.00
C TRP A 659 -20.42 -29.33 -18.69
N PRO A 660 -19.26 -29.25 -17.99
CA PRO A 660 -18.93 -28.70 -16.69
C PRO A 660 -18.09 -27.41 -16.79
N PHE A 661 -18.16 -26.63 -15.73
CA PHE A 661 -17.29 -25.50 -15.40
C PHE A 661 -15.82 -25.92 -15.27
N GLU A 662 -14.94 -25.29 -16.05
CA GLU A 662 -13.52 -25.12 -15.72
C GLU A 662 -13.34 -23.65 -15.35
N GLY A 663 -13.14 -23.41 -14.05
CA GLY A 663 -13.03 -22.07 -13.51
C GLY A 663 -11.77 -21.34 -13.98
N ASP A 664 -11.87 -20.01 -14.02
CA ASP A 664 -10.86 -19.11 -13.44
C ASP A 664 -11.51 -17.74 -13.15
N TYR A 665 -11.08 -17.16 -12.03
CA TYR A 665 -11.63 -16.03 -11.27
C TYR A 665 -11.37 -14.63 -11.89
N TRP A 666 -11.66 -13.53 -11.14
CA TRP A 666 -11.86 -12.09 -11.48
C TRP A 666 -10.74 -11.04 -11.30
N SER A 667 -10.76 -9.96 -12.12
CA SER A 667 -9.71 -8.97 -12.47
C SER A 667 -9.39 -7.83 -11.50
N ASP A 668 -9.64 -8.01 -10.22
CA ASP A 668 -8.80 -7.44 -9.17
C ASP A 668 -7.70 -8.41 -8.69
N GLU A 669 -7.78 -9.67 -9.14
CA GLU A 669 -6.64 -10.57 -9.26
C GLU A 669 -6.67 -11.50 -10.49
N LEU A 670 -7.57 -11.44 -11.47
CA LEU A 670 -7.62 -12.45 -12.55
C LEU A 670 -8.24 -12.00 -13.89
N TRP A 671 -7.64 -12.45 -14.96
CA TRP A 671 -7.86 -11.93 -16.29
C TRP A 671 -9.08 -12.52 -16.98
N GLY A 672 -9.83 -11.66 -17.67
CA GLY A 672 -10.56 -12.00 -18.88
C GLY A 672 -11.84 -12.82 -18.73
N TYR A 673 -12.95 -12.26 -19.19
CA TYR A 673 -14.16 -13.03 -19.47
C TYR A 673 -13.89 -14.00 -20.62
N ARG A 674 -13.74 -15.30 -20.35
CA ARG A 674 -13.85 -16.33 -21.40
C ARG A 674 -15.32 -16.62 -21.65
N SER A 675 -15.89 -15.90 -22.62
CA SER A 675 -17.14 -16.34 -23.24
C SER A 675 -16.81 -17.29 -24.38
N PHE A 676 -17.37 -18.50 -24.34
CA PHE A 676 -17.46 -19.34 -25.53
C PHE A 676 -18.52 -18.72 -26.44
N LEU A 677 -18.06 -18.07 -27.51
CA LEU A 677 -18.93 -17.60 -28.58
C LEU A 677 -19.71 -18.80 -29.12
N LYS A 678 -21.03 -18.79 -28.95
CA LYS A 678 -21.91 -19.75 -29.62
C LYS A 678 -22.34 -19.13 -30.94
N GLU A 679 -21.86 -19.71 -32.03
CA GLU A 679 -22.31 -19.43 -33.39
C GLU A 679 -23.70 -20.06 -33.63
N GLU A 680 -24.75 -19.44 -33.10
CA GLU A 680 -26.11 -19.77 -33.52
C GLU A 680 -26.81 -18.52 -34.04
N CYS A 681 -26.92 -18.43 -35.37
CA CYS A 681 -27.82 -17.48 -36.01
C CYS A 681 -29.27 -17.84 -35.60
N MET A 682 -29.84 -17.10 -34.65
CA MET A 682 -31.27 -17.20 -34.38
C MET A 682 -32.05 -16.60 -35.56
N LYS A 683 -32.72 -17.47 -36.32
CA LYS A 683 -33.57 -17.13 -37.46
C LYS A 683 -34.83 -16.37 -37.05
#